data_AF-A0A8J3N1Y7-F1
#
_entry.id   AF-A0A8J3N1Y7-F1
#
_cell.length_a   1.000
_cell.length_b   1.000
_cell.length_c   1.000
_cell.angle_alpha   90.00
_cell.angle_beta   90.00
_cell.angle_gamma   90.00
#
_symmetry.space_group_name_H-M   'P 1'
#
loop_
_entity.id
_entity.type
_entity.pdbx_description
1 polymer ?
#
loop_
_entity_poly.entity_id
_entity_poly.type
_entity_poly.pdbx_seq_one_letter_code
_entity_poly.pdbx_strand_id
1 'polypeptide(L)'
;MQQTFPAGTAQRVLIHSIHGDLKVYGWDQQTIQVDAEGNVERMVPEGDTLSIYVSHNSLGLQVPVETIVVVQDVHGEMRIESVRRAEIREVRGDVGIKNIRESATLTNIGGDTSLVDISNEVSVHNIGGDMEVRNVPLVRVGGNLKGDAAFLNVNRLEVEQIAGSLALKAVEEAAVGSVGGDLEVTESVAVLRCGNVSGDCQVQGGGNAEVQLENVGGDCKVNGAARLNVSNVGGDCRVHGNASAEVAVGNVGSDLSIVGAAHITSGMIGSDCTLRDVQGDVTLGHVGSDAVLTGVGGNLQVGNIGADARLKGLHGNIQVGSIGADLELQADFPPDSNTRLYVGKDARVVLPESANLTIRAYVGGSVKGHAIVSSSAGNQVNLTYGEGAAQLDLTVGHDLVLKSNDAPRSSSSTASSWDWGWNEFGREMSDFGREMSEFGRELSLDITAAVQEATASLGAEITGSFAQAAEEKVRRAQQYAEEQRRKAEARAQKITQEQMRRAEEVQRKAMERTQKFSEEQRQRAQKMAEEQRKRAEEWQRKAEERTRRFTEEQRKRAEEHARRAREHAERINIRINNREWRMDSERLERILEQAQRAASEGVYGALEAVEQALNNLHIPVPPPAPPMPPAGEAIPGTPIPPAPATPPVVAPIPPAPATPPVVVPIPPASPIEHSEEEVNHEQEDSDLDAAGREEEKPAPVAANPEQEREAILKMIAEGRITPEEGDMLLEALGS
;
A
#
# COMPACT_ATOMS: atom_id res chain seq x y z
N MET A 1 16.08 46.29 -44.76
CA MET A 1 16.85 47.56 -44.83
C MET A 1 17.94 47.39 -43.81
N GLN A 2 19.18 47.29 -44.27
CA GLN A 2 20.31 46.98 -43.43
C GLN A 2 21.03 48.27 -42.99
N GLN A 3 21.23 48.46 -41.69
CA GLN A 3 22.04 49.52 -41.11
C GLN A 3 22.95 48.94 -40.03
N THR A 4 24.19 49.41 -39.94
CA THR A 4 25.18 48.93 -38.95
C THR A 4 25.78 50.11 -38.22
N PHE A 5 25.84 50.01 -36.89
CA PHE A 5 26.37 51.03 -36.00
C PHE A 5 27.43 50.41 -35.07
N PRO A 6 28.45 51.16 -34.63
CA PRO A 6 29.28 50.72 -33.50
C PRO A 6 28.39 50.63 -32.25
N ALA A 7 28.55 49.57 -31.44
CA ALA A 7 27.79 49.42 -30.21
C ALA A 7 28.11 50.53 -29.20
N GLY A 8 29.36 50.98 -29.15
CA GLY A 8 29.79 52.11 -28.32
C GLY A 8 29.60 51.82 -26.84
N THR A 9 28.73 52.56 -26.17
CA THR A 9 28.33 52.34 -24.77
C THR A 9 27.03 51.54 -24.64
N ALA A 10 26.38 51.14 -25.74
CA ALA A 10 25.07 50.50 -25.71
C ALA A 10 25.14 49.05 -25.19
N GLN A 11 25.00 48.88 -23.88
CA GLN A 11 24.89 47.57 -23.23
C GLN A 11 23.45 47.06 -23.17
N ARG A 12 22.45 47.93 -23.40
CA ARG A 12 21.02 47.59 -23.37
C ARG A 12 20.36 47.98 -24.70
N VAL A 13 19.53 47.12 -25.25
CA VAL A 13 18.70 47.40 -26.43
C VAL A 13 17.23 47.30 -26.01
N LEU A 14 16.50 48.40 -26.14
CA LEU A 14 15.08 48.48 -25.83
C LEU A 14 14.26 48.50 -27.12
N ILE A 15 13.41 47.49 -27.29
CA ILE A 15 12.53 47.28 -28.42
C ILE A 15 11.11 47.54 -27.92
N HIS A 16 10.42 48.50 -28.54
CA HIS A 16 9.07 48.90 -28.10
C HIS A 16 7.99 47.93 -28.61
N SER A 17 7.31 48.25 -29.72
CA SER A 17 6.29 47.37 -30.32
C SER A 17 6.73 46.92 -31.71
N ILE A 18 6.50 45.65 -32.01
CA ILE A 18 6.74 45.04 -33.33
C ILE A 18 5.49 44.25 -33.73
N HIS A 19 4.89 44.57 -34.87
CA HIS A 19 3.72 43.83 -35.35
C HIS A 19 4.09 42.54 -36.10
N GLY A 20 5.30 42.44 -36.65
CA GLY A 20 5.84 41.24 -37.27
C GLY A 20 6.64 40.37 -36.30
N ASP A 21 7.57 39.60 -36.84
CA ASP A 21 8.46 38.73 -36.06
C ASP A 21 9.70 39.49 -35.57
N LEU A 22 10.25 39.07 -34.43
CA LEU A 22 11.52 39.57 -33.89
C LEU A 22 12.58 38.45 -33.88
N LYS A 23 13.75 38.72 -34.45
CA LYS A 23 14.93 37.84 -34.39
C LYS A 23 16.13 38.62 -33.87
N VAL A 24 16.65 38.25 -32.71
CA VAL A 24 17.85 38.85 -32.11
C VAL A 24 18.94 37.80 -31.94
N TYR A 25 20.14 38.06 -32.42
CA TYR A 25 21.27 37.14 -32.36
C TYR A 25 22.52 37.85 -31.81
N GLY A 26 23.15 37.26 -30.80
CA GLY A 26 24.41 37.72 -30.24
C GLY A 26 25.63 37.28 -31.04
N TRP A 27 26.55 38.21 -31.33
CA TRP A 27 27.82 37.95 -32.03
C TRP A 27 29.03 38.60 -31.35
N ASP A 28 30.24 38.18 -31.74
CA ASP A 28 31.50 38.66 -31.14
C ASP A 28 31.93 40.06 -31.65
N GLN A 29 31.12 40.71 -32.50
CA GLN A 29 31.43 42.04 -33.02
C GLN A 29 30.86 43.13 -32.11
N GLN A 30 31.65 44.18 -31.87
CA GLN A 30 31.28 45.39 -31.13
C GLN A 30 30.43 46.36 -31.97
N THR A 31 29.46 45.80 -32.70
CA THR A 31 28.57 46.48 -33.64
C THR A 31 27.15 45.98 -33.45
N ILE A 32 26.19 46.87 -33.65
CA ILE A 32 24.77 46.54 -33.72
C ILE A 32 24.36 46.65 -35.19
N GLN A 33 23.91 45.55 -35.77
CA GLN A 33 23.34 45.52 -37.12
C GLN A 33 21.83 45.33 -37.03
N VAL A 34 21.10 46.19 -37.74
CA VAL A 34 19.64 46.15 -37.84
C VAL A 34 19.27 45.81 -39.28
N ASP A 35 18.48 44.76 -39.49
CA ASP A 35 17.80 44.50 -40.76
C ASP A 35 16.29 44.48 -40.54
N ALA A 36 15.64 45.58 -40.92
CA ALA A 36 14.19 45.73 -40.83
C ALA A 36 13.54 45.55 -42.19
N GLU A 37 12.47 44.76 -42.30
CA GLU A 37 11.67 44.76 -43.52
C GLU A 37 10.95 46.12 -43.63
N GLY A 38 11.32 46.97 -44.60
CA GLY A 38 10.83 48.36 -44.67
C GLY A 38 11.68 49.37 -43.89
N ASN A 39 11.04 50.42 -43.35
CA ASN A 39 11.70 51.51 -42.63
C ASN A 39 11.52 51.36 -41.11
N VAL A 40 12.59 51.61 -40.35
CA VAL A 40 12.52 51.83 -38.91
C VAL A 40 12.07 53.28 -38.66
N GLU A 41 11.08 53.50 -37.81
CA GLU A 41 10.53 54.85 -37.55
C GLU A 41 11.55 55.74 -36.83
N ARG A 42 12.22 55.18 -35.82
CA ARG A 42 13.16 55.90 -34.97
C ARG A 42 14.12 54.94 -34.27
N MET A 43 15.39 55.33 -34.23
CA MET A 43 16.37 54.78 -33.30
C MET A 43 16.91 55.94 -32.45
N VAL A 44 16.93 55.77 -31.14
CA VAL A 44 17.45 56.79 -30.21
C VAL A 44 18.48 56.15 -29.27
N PRO A 45 19.78 56.47 -29.41
CA PRO A 45 20.76 56.12 -28.40
C PRO A 45 20.66 57.10 -27.22
N GLU A 46 20.31 56.57 -26.05
CA GLU A 46 20.23 57.30 -24.78
C GLU A 46 21.23 56.68 -23.79
N GLY A 47 22.44 57.23 -23.74
CA GLY A 47 23.50 56.78 -22.81
C GLY A 47 24.02 55.38 -23.11
N ASP A 48 23.60 54.39 -22.32
CA ASP A 48 23.93 52.96 -22.44
C ASP A 48 22.82 52.13 -23.11
N THR A 49 21.72 52.78 -23.50
CA THR A 49 20.51 52.14 -24.02
C THR A 49 20.21 52.60 -25.44
N LEU A 50 20.03 51.65 -26.36
CA LEU A 50 19.54 51.90 -27.72
C LEU A 50 18.04 51.59 -27.80
N SER A 51 17.21 52.62 -27.94
CA SER A 51 15.75 52.49 -28.09
C SER A 51 15.35 52.43 -29.56
N ILE A 52 14.63 51.37 -29.95
CA ILE A 52 14.22 51.10 -31.34
C ILE A 52 12.68 51.09 -31.43
N TYR A 53 12.15 51.88 -32.38
CA TYR A 53 10.74 51.98 -32.73
C TYR A 53 10.53 51.51 -34.18
N VAL A 54 9.78 50.43 -34.36
CA VAL A 54 9.55 49.81 -35.69
C VAL A 54 8.06 49.86 -36.03
N SER A 55 7.73 50.24 -37.26
CA SER A 55 6.37 50.20 -37.78
C SER A 55 6.10 48.87 -38.50
N HIS A 56 5.17 48.10 -37.95
CA HIS A 56 4.38 47.05 -38.62
C HIS A 56 5.07 45.79 -39.18
N ASN A 57 6.40 45.76 -39.33
CA ASN A 57 7.11 44.71 -40.04
C ASN A 57 8.13 43.98 -39.17
N SER A 58 8.65 42.85 -39.65
CA SER A 58 9.63 42.00 -38.94
C SER A 58 11.01 42.67 -38.80
N LEU A 59 11.69 42.37 -37.69
CA LEU A 59 12.97 42.94 -37.30
C LEU A 59 14.03 41.86 -37.04
N GLY A 60 15.14 41.93 -37.78
CA GLY A 60 16.39 41.25 -37.46
C GLY A 60 17.37 42.17 -36.76
N LEU A 61 17.98 41.69 -35.68
CA LEU A 61 19.05 42.37 -34.94
C LEU A 61 20.23 41.43 -34.72
N GLN A 62 21.43 41.92 -34.99
CA GLN A 62 22.68 41.32 -34.50
C GLN A 62 23.31 42.30 -33.51
N VAL A 63 23.62 41.82 -32.31
CA VAL A 63 24.08 42.64 -31.17
C VAL A 63 25.31 41.99 -30.53
N PRO A 64 26.18 42.73 -29.82
CA PRO A 64 27.23 42.11 -29.02
C PRO A 64 26.68 41.07 -28.03
N VAL A 65 27.40 39.97 -27.84
CA VAL A 65 27.03 38.88 -26.92
C VAL A 65 26.82 39.32 -25.45
N GLU A 66 27.42 40.44 -25.01
CA GLU A 66 27.17 41.06 -23.69
C GLU A 66 25.91 41.96 -23.61
N THR A 67 25.13 42.09 -24.68
CA THR A 67 23.94 42.96 -24.71
C THR A 67 22.77 42.40 -23.89
N ILE A 68 22.12 43.28 -23.11
CA ILE A 68 20.82 43.06 -22.47
C ILE A 68 19.71 43.45 -23.46
N VAL A 69 18.87 42.50 -23.85
CA VAL A 69 17.77 42.71 -24.80
C VAL A 69 16.46 42.86 -24.05
N VAL A 70 15.73 43.93 -24.30
CA VAL A 70 14.45 44.23 -23.63
C VAL A 70 13.37 44.48 -24.66
N VAL A 71 12.27 43.72 -24.56
CA VAL A 71 11.19 43.69 -25.55
C VAL A 71 9.87 43.99 -24.85
N GLN A 72 9.17 45.04 -25.27
CA GLN A 72 7.91 45.43 -24.63
C GLN A 72 6.69 44.71 -25.22
N ASP A 73 6.56 44.68 -26.55
CA ASP A 73 5.38 44.16 -27.26
C ASP A 73 5.79 43.54 -28.61
N VAL A 74 5.40 42.29 -28.86
CA VAL A 74 5.55 41.61 -30.17
C VAL A 74 4.27 40.89 -30.54
N HIS A 75 3.72 41.14 -31.73
CA HIS A 75 2.55 40.39 -32.23
C HIS A 75 2.90 39.08 -32.94
N GLY A 76 4.07 38.98 -33.59
CA GLY A 76 4.51 37.78 -34.30
C GLY A 76 5.29 36.80 -33.43
N GLU A 77 6.10 35.95 -34.07
CA GLU A 77 7.04 35.07 -33.38
C GLU A 77 8.27 35.85 -32.89
N MET A 78 8.85 35.42 -31.76
CA MET A 78 10.10 35.99 -31.26
C MET A 78 11.19 34.91 -31.08
N ARG A 79 12.40 35.19 -31.57
CA ARG A 79 13.60 34.40 -31.31
C ARG A 79 14.74 35.27 -30.79
N ILE A 80 15.33 34.89 -29.66
CA ILE A 80 16.49 35.56 -29.05
C ILE A 80 17.57 34.51 -28.78
N GLU A 81 18.79 34.75 -29.25
CA GLU A 81 19.90 33.80 -29.11
C GLU A 81 21.23 34.48 -28.77
N SER A 82 22.06 33.85 -27.93
CA SER A 82 23.46 34.22 -27.66
C SER A 82 23.66 35.60 -27.01
N VAL A 83 22.68 36.11 -26.28
CA VAL A 83 22.76 37.42 -25.59
C VAL A 83 22.99 37.27 -24.09
N ARG A 84 23.33 38.37 -23.42
CA ARG A 84 23.61 38.35 -21.98
C ARG A 84 22.37 38.04 -21.15
N ARG A 85 21.29 38.77 -21.40
CA ARG A 85 20.04 38.70 -20.64
C ARG A 85 18.87 39.11 -21.53
N ALA A 86 17.71 38.48 -21.33
CA ALA A 86 16.46 38.81 -22.02
C ALA A 86 15.37 39.26 -21.03
N GLU A 87 14.76 40.43 -21.26
CA GLU A 87 13.60 40.94 -20.52
C GLU A 87 12.42 41.14 -21.47
N ILE A 88 11.38 40.31 -21.39
CA ILE A 88 10.26 40.24 -22.34
C ILE A 88 8.94 40.45 -21.59
N ARG A 89 8.04 41.28 -22.13
CA ARG A 89 6.82 41.71 -21.43
C ARG A 89 5.47 41.27 -21.98
N GLU A 90 5.34 41.22 -23.30
CA GLU A 90 4.11 40.82 -23.98
C GLU A 90 4.49 40.30 -25.37
N VAL A 91 4.16 39.03 -25.66
CA VAL A 91 4.33 38.44 -26.99
C VAL A 91 3.05 37.68 -27.32
N ARG A 92 2.43 37.92 -28.48
CA ARG A 92 1.20 37.21 -28.86
C ARG A 92 1.44 35.86 -29.51
N GLY A 93 2.53 35.72 -30.27
CA GLY A 93 2.97 34.47 -30.85
C GLY A 93 3.91 33.69 -29.94
N ASP A 94 4.69 32.80 -30.57
CA ASP A 94 5.60 31.89 -29.88
C ASP A 94 6.95 32.53 -29.56
N VAL A 95 7.62 32.00 -28.52
CA VAL A 95 8.91 32.49 -28.03
C VAL A 95 9.95 31.38 -28.00
N GLY A 96 11.03 31.56 -28.76
CA GLY A 96 12.24 30.75 -28.66
C GLY A 96 13.39 31.56 -28.05
N ILE A 97 13.98 31.08 -26.95
CA ILE A 97 15.18 31.70 -26.35
C ILE A 97 16.27 30.66 -26.19
N LYS A 98 17.49 30.98 -26.64
CA LYS A 98 18.65 30.09 -26.58
C LYS A 98 19.92 30.78 -26.10
N ASN A 99 20.81 30.03 -25.46
CA ASN A 99 22.19 30.45 -25.17
C ASN A 99 22.27 31.80 -24.41
N ILE A 100 21.61 31.90 -23.24
CA ILE A 100 21.60 33.13 -22.43
C ILE A 100 22.63 33.03 -21.30
N ARG A 101 23.54 34.01 -21.24
CA ARG A 101 24.68 34.00 -20.30
C ARG A 101 24.31 34.31 -18.85
N GLU A 102 23.19 34.97 -18.60
CA GLU A 102 22.66 35.25 -17.26
C GLU A 102 21.25 34.67 -17.10
N SER A 103 20.21 35.47 -17.35
CA SER A 103 18.82 35.11 -17.07
C SER A 103 17.84 35.53 -18.17
N ALA A 104 16.65 34.93 -18.16
CA ALA A 104 15.53 35.35 -18.97
C ALA A 104 14.30 35.61 -18.08
N THR A 105 13.65 36.76 -18.28
CA THR A 105 12.38 37.08 -17.63
C THR A 105 11.31 37.26 -18.69
N LEU A 106 10.27 36.42 -18.68
CA LEU A 106 9.16 36.46 -19.63
C LEU A 106 7.87 36.79 -18.88
N THR A 107 7.08 37.70 -19.42
CA THR A 107 5.72 37.99 -18.97
C THR A 107 4.78 37.92 -20.17
N ASN A 108 3.56 37.43 -19.95
CA ASN A 108 2.46 37.39 -20.91
C ASN A 108 2.86 36.92 -22.31
N ILE A 109 3.12 35.62 -22.46
CA ILE A 109 3.29 35.00 -23.78
C ILE A 109 1.97 34.36 -24.20
N GLY A 110 1.51 34.63 -25.42
CA GLY A 110 0.24 34.16 -25.97
C GLY A 110 0.32 32.77 -26.60
N GLY A 111 1.44 32.46 -27.24
CA GLY A 111 1.74 31.16 -27.84
C GLY A 111 2.67 30.29 -26.99
N ASP A 112 3.39 29.40 -27.66
CA ASP A 112 4.26 28.41 -27.05
C ASP A 112 5.63 29.00 -26.68
N THR A 113 6.32 28.41 -25.71
CA THR A 113 7.60 28.92 -25.18
C THR A 113 8.66 27.82 -25.09
N SER A 114 9.76 27.98 -25.83
CA SER A 114 10.92 27.07 -25.82
C SER A 114 12.17 27.80 -25.32
N LEU A 115 12.70 27.36 -24.18
CA LEU A 115 13.84 27.97 -23.48
C LEU A 115 14.97 26.95 -23.34
N VAL A 116 16.15 27.24 -23.88
CA VAL A 116 17.26 26.28 -23.96
C VAL A 116 18.58 26.95 -23.58
N ASP A 117 19.39 26.29 -22.75
CA ASP A 117 20.74 26.73 -22.37
C ASP A 117 20.74 28.17 -21.77
N ILE A 118 20.17 28.30 -20.56
CA ILE A 118 20.11 29.58 -19.82
C ILE A 118 20.85 29.42 -18.50
N SER A 119 21.90 30.22 -18.31
CA SER A 119 22.99 29.90 -17.38
C SER A 119 22.62 30.01 -15.90
N ASN A 120 21.70 30.91 -15.52
CA ASN A 120 21.33 31.14 -14.12
C ASN A 120 19.86 30.80 -13.83
N GLU A 121 18.93 31.65 -14.29
CA GLU A 121 17.53 31.61 -13.90
C GLU A 121 16.59 32.00 -15.04
N VAL A 122 15.46 31.30 -15.11
CA VAL A 122 14.28 31.68 -15.90
C VAL A 122 13.15 32.05 -14.95
N SER A 123 12.58 33.24 -15.12
CA SER A 123 11.35 33.65 -14.45
C SER A 123 10.25 33.87 -15.49
N VAL A 124 9.13 33.19 -15.34
CA VAL A 124 7.98 33.30 -16.25
C VAL A 124 6.71 33.67 -15.50
N HIS A 125 5.90 34.54 -16.09
CA HIS A 125 4.58 34.91 -15.59
C HIS A 125 3.56 34.91 -16.74
N ASN A 126 2.65 33.93 -16.72
CA ASN A 126 1.59 33.66 -17.71
C ASN A 126 2.08 33.23 -19.10
N ILE A 127 1.75 31.99 -19.48
CA ILE A 127 1.91 31.45 -20.85
C ILE A 127 0.56 30.93 -21.36
N GLY A 128 0.25 31.29 -22.61
CA GLY A 128 -1.00 30.96 -23.28
C GLY A 128 -1.03 29.59 -23.96
N GLY A 129 0.12 29.12 -24.43
CA GLY A 129 0.33 27.78 -25.00
C GLY A 129 1.18 26.88 -24.10
N ASP A 130 1.96 26.01 -24.73
CA ASP A 130 2.83 25.02 -24.09
C ASP A 130 4.19 25.61 -23.68
N MET A 131 4.87 24.95 -22.74
CA MET A 131 6.22 25.31 -22.29
C MET A 131 7.20 24.15 -22.41
N GLU A 132 8.36 24.40 -23.02
CA GLU A 132 9.53 23.53 -22.94
C GLU A 132 10.74 24.29 -22.39
N VAL A 133 11.38 23.76 -21.36
CA VAL A 133 12.63 24.28 -20.79
C VAL A 133 13.68 23.18 -20.73
N ARG A 134 14.89 23.46 -21.24
CA ARG A 134 16.01 22.52 -21.27
C ARG A 134 17.31 23.18 -20.79
N ASN A 135 18.06 22.51 -19.91
CA ASN A 135 19.37 22.95 -19.41
C ASN A 135 19.30 24.34 -18.74
N VAL A 136 18.54 24.46 -17.65
CA VAL A 136 18.39 25.70 -16.88
C VAL A 136 18.44 25.38 -15.39
N PRO A 137 19.40 25.92 -14.60
CA PRO A 137 19.54 25.53 -13.19
C PRO A 137 18.32 25.85 -12.33
N LEU A 138 17.68 27.00 -12.55
CA LEU A 138 16.52 27.46 -11.78
C LEU A 138 15.42 27.97 -12.70
N VAL A 139 14.21 27.45 -12.52
CA VAL A 139 13.01 27.90 -13.25
C VAL A 139 11.90 28.23 -12.26
N ARG A 140 11.36 29.45 -12.36
CA ARG A 140 10.21 29.92 -11.58
C ARG A 140 9.07 30.30 -12.52
N VAL A 141 7.88 29.77 -12.25
CA VAL A 141 6.66 30.08 -12.98
C VAL A 141 5.56 30.48 -11.99
N GLY A 142 5.53 31.77 -11.66
CA GLY A 142 4.61 32.35 -10.68
C GLY A 142 3.32 32.87 -11.32
N GLY A 143 2.66 32.05 -12.14
CA GLY A 143 1.45 32.39 -12.87
C GLY A 143 0.93 31.18 -13.66
N ASN A 144 -0.08 31.38 -14.49
CA ASN A 144 -0.76 30.27 -15.15
C ASN A 144 -0.02 29.81 -16.43
N LEU A 145 0.36 28.54 -16.49
CA LEU A 145 0.64 27.83 -17.74
C LEU A 145 -0.67 27.18 -18.23
N LYS A 146 -1.15 27.58 -19.41
CA LYS A 146 -2.43 27.07 -19.95
C LYS A 146 -2.29 25.75 -20.73
N GLY A 147 -1.15 25.53 -21.36
CA GLY A 147 -0.82 24.30 -22.06
C GLY A 147 -0.13 23.27 -21.18
N ASP A 148 0.54 22.33 -21.84
CA ASP A 148 1.41 21.33 -21.23
C ASP A 148 2.79 21.95 -20.92
N ALA A 149 3.55 21.33 -20.01
CA ALA A 149 4.88 21.79 -19.65
C ALA A 149 5.90 20.66 -19.54
N ALA A 150 7.07 20.84 -20.14
CA ALA A 150 8.18 19.90 -20.14
C ALA A 150 9.47 20.56 -19.62
N PHE A 151 10.08 19.98 -18.59
CA PHE A 151 11.33 20.45 -17.99
C PHE A 151 12.40 19.35 -18.02
N LEU A 152 13.53 19.66 -18.66
CA LEU A 152 14.66 18.75 -18.85
C LEU A 152 15.95 19.36 -18.28
N ASN A 153 16.68 18.61 -17.45
CA ASN A 153 17.95 19.05 -16.85
C ASN A 153 17.78 20.40 -16.11
N VAL A 154 16.93 20.39 -15.08
CA VAL A 154 16.63 21.56 -14.23
C VAL A 154 16.91 21.20 -12.78
N ASN A 155 17.81 21.92 -12.11
CA ASN A 155 18.16 21.59 -10.73
C ASN A 155 16.98 21.93 -9.79
N ARG A 156 16.36 23.10 -9.98
CA ARG A 156 15.21 23.53 -9.18
C ARG A 156 14.10 24.13 -10.01
N LEU A 157 12.92 23.53 -9.89
CA LEU A 157 11.69 23.95 -10.53
C LEU A 157 10.66 24.41 -9.48
N GLU A 158 10.12 25.61 -9.66
CA GLU A 158 8.98 26.13 -8.89
C GLU A 158 7.87 26.56 -9.86
N VAL A 159 6.70 25.92 -9.79
CA VAL A 159 5.55 26.25 -10.64
C VAL A 159 4.29 26.39 -9.79
N GLU A 160 3.55 27.49 -9.96
CA GLU A 160 2.29 27.69 -9.26
C GLU A 160 1.18 26.80 -9.84
N GLN A 161 0.81 27.00 -11.12
CA GLN A 161 -0.26 26.22 -11.77
C GLN A 161 0.04 25.88 -13.22
N ILE A 162 -0.27 24.63 -13.59
CA ILE A 162 -0.27 24.09 -14.96
C ILE A 162 -1.67 23.56 -15.23
N ALA A 163 -2.30 24.01 -16.30
CA ALA A 163 -3.64 23.54 -16.69
C ALA A 163 -3.59 22.26 -17.54
N GLY A 164 -2.52 22.04 -18.29
CA GLY A 164 -2.20 20.79 -18.98
C GLY A 164 -1.43 19.80 -18.10
N SER A 165 -0.73 18.89 -18.75
CA SER A 165 0.13 17.86 -18.16
C SER A 165 1.55 18.38 -17.90
N LEU A 166 2.27 17.72 -16.98
CA LEU A 166 3.64 18.06 -16.59
C LEU A 166 4.58 16.87 -16.81
N ALA A 167 5.59 17.05 -17.66
CA ALA A 167 6.70 16.13 -17.86
C ALA A 167 7.98 16.68 -17.20
N LEU A 168 8.52 15.95 -16.23
CA LEU A 168 9.81 16.23 -15.60
C LEU A 168 10.82 15.16 -16.01
N LYS A 169 12.02 15.59 -16.43
CA LYS A 169 13.09 14.69 -16.82
C LYS A 169 14.44 15.18 -16.31
N ALA A 170 15.10 14.36 -15.49
CA ALA A 170 16.35 14.75 -14.80
C ALA A 170 16.21 16.11 -14.09
N VAL A 171 15.25 16.17 -13.15
CA VAL A 171 14.94 17.35 -12.34
C VAL A 171 15.22 17.01 -10.87
N GLU A 172 16.09 17.77 -10.21
CA GLU A 172 16.54 17.42 -8.84
C GLU A 172 15.49 17.79 -7.78
N GLU A 173 15.09 19.06 -7.72
CA GLU A 173 13.99 19.57 -6.87
C GLU A 173 12.84 20.13 -7.72
N ALA A 174 11.61 19.67 -7.45
CA ALA A 174 10.40 20.21 -8.07
C ALA A 174 9.33 20.53 -7.02
N ALA A 175 8.86 21.78 -7.01
CA ALA A 175 7.72 22.26 -6.23
C ALA A 175 6.62 22.77 -7.18
N VAL A 176 5.47 22.10 -7.19
CA VAL A 176 4.38 22.35 -8.15
C VAL A 176 3.05 22.48 -7.40
N GLY A 177 2.34 23.61 -7.53
CA GLY A 177 1.07 23.80 -6.82
C GLY A 177 -0.06 22.90 -7.36
N SER A 178 -0.30 22.94 -8.67
CA SER A 178 -1.30 22.08 -9.31
C SER A 178 -1.00 21.77 -10.78
N VAL A 179 -1.31 20.53 -11.19
CA VAL A 179 -1.30 20.02 -12.57
C VAL A 179 -2.74 19.61 -12.96
N GLY A 180 -3.24 20.18 -14.06
CA GLY A 180 -4.60 19.95 -14.56
C GLY A 180 -4.76 18.71 -15.44
N GLY A 181 -3.65 18.19 -15.97
CA GLY A 181 -3.55 16.88 -16.62
C GLY A 181 -2.78 15.86 -15.76
N ASP A 182 -1.90 15.12 -16.43
CA ASP A 182 -1.08 14.05 -15.85
C ASP A 182 0.28 14.57 -15.38
N LEU A 183 0.91 13.88 -14.42
CA LEU A 183 2.27 14.14 -13.95
C LEU A 183 3.18 12.94 -14.27
N GLU A 184 4.13 13.12 -15.19
CA GLU A 184 5.17 12.13 -15.50
C GLU A 184 6.55 12.63 -15.06
N VAL A 185 7.25 11.84 -14.25
CA VAL A 185 8.61 12.13 -13.78
C VAL A 185 9.55 10.99 -14.13
N THR A 186 10.56 11.30 -14.94
CA THR A 186 11.52 10.33 -15.51
C THR A 186 12.97 10.72 -15.22
N GLU A 187 13.87 9.73 -15.28
CA GLU A 187 15.32 9.91 -15.05
C GLU A 187 15.68 10.52 -13.69
N SER A 188 14.94 10.11 -12.65
CA SER A 188 15.10 10.45 -11.24
C SER A 188 14.74 11.90 -10.85
N VAL A 189 14.13 11.99 -9.68
CA VAL A 189 13.92 13.21 -8.90
C VAL A 189 14.42 12.97 -7.48
N ALA A 190 15.03 13.97 -6.83
CA ALA A 190 15.45 13.87 -5.44
C ALA A 190 14.31 14.31 -4.50
N VAL A 191 13.67 15.44 -4.80
CA VAL A 191 12.52 15.96 -4.06
C VAL A 191 11.42 16.40 -5.01
N LEU A 192 10.26 15.74 -4.92
CA LEU A 192 9.04 16.13 -5.62
C LEU A 192 7.98 16.52 -4.59
N ARG A 193 7.52 17.77 -4.65
CA ARG A 193 6.38 18.28 -3.88
C ARG A 193 5.33 18.79 -4.87
N CYS A 194 4.27 18.02 -5.09
CA CYS A 194 3.14 18.46 -5.90
C CYS A 194 1.91 18.58 -5.00
N GLY A 195 1.13 19.65 -5.13
CA GLY A 195 -0.18 19.74 -4.50
C GLY A 195 -1.14 18.76 -5.15
N ASN A 196 -1.75 19.19 -6.26
CA ASN A 196 -2.86 18.46 -6.87
C ASN A 196 -2.51 18.04 -8.31
N VAL A 197 -2.71 16.76 -8.65
CA VAL A 197 -2.64 16.21 -10.00
C VAL A 197 -4.05 15.74 -10.36
N SER A 198 -4.64 16.27 -11.44
CA SER A 198 -6.04 16.00 -11.77
C SER A 198 -6.23 14.69 -12.55
N GLY A 199 -5.22 14.28 -13.33
CA GLY A 199 -5.15 13.00 -14.01
C GLY A 199 -4.29 11.98 -13.27
N ASP A 200 -3.51 11.21 -14.03
CA ASP A 200 -2.64 10.15 -13.52
C ASP A 200 -1.27 10.71 -13.06
N CYS A 201 -0.60 9.99 -12.15
CA CYS A 201 0.74 10.32 -11.68
C CYS A 201 1.69 9.13 -11.82
N GLN A 202 2.77 9.29 -12.59
CA GLN A 202 3.85 8.32 -12.72
C GLN A 202 5.19 8.94 -12.30
N VAL A 203 5.80 8.40 -11.25
CA VAL A 203 7.09 8.87 -10.73
C VAL A 203 8.13 7.74 -10.73
N GLN A 204 9.23 7.96 -11.45
CA GLN A 204 10.41 7.11 -11.43
C GLN A 204 11.53 7.78 -10.61
N GLY A 205 11.58 7.49 -9.32
CA GLY A 205 12.63 7.95 -8.40
C GLY A 205 13.94 7.17 -8.52
N GLY A 206 15.02 7.77 -7.99
CA GLY A 206 16.38 7.23 -8.00
C GLY A 206 16.73 6.31 -6.81
N GLY A 207 15.73 5.79 -6.08
CA GLY A 207 15.89 4.97 -4.87
C GLY A 207 15.83 5.77 -3.57
N ASN A 208 16.32 7.00 -3.58
CA ASN A 208 16.36 7.91 -2.42
C ASN A 208 15.36 9.09 -2.51
N ALA A 209 14.40 9.04 -3.44
CA ALA A 209 13.49 10.17 -3.67
C ALA A 209 12.54 10.42 -2.49
N GLU A 210 12.34 11.70 -2.14
CA GLU A 210 11.20 12.16 -1.34
C GLU A 210 10.09 12.62 -2.28
N VAL A 211 8.94 11.94 -2.24
CA VAL A 211 7.77 12.25 -3.06
C VAL A 211 6.61 12.61 -2.14
N GLN A 212 6.10 13.84 -2.27
CA GLN A 212 4.91 14.33 -1.59
C GLN A 212 3.89 14.80 -2.62
N LEU A 213 2.69 14.21 -2.56
CA LEU A 213 1.53 14.53 -3.38
C LEU A 213 0.34 14.79 -2.45
N GLU A 214 -0.45 15.85 -2.61
CA GLU A 214 -1.70 15.96 -1.84
C GLU A 214 -2.77 15.05 -2.46
N ASN A 215 -3.19 15.32 -3.70
CA ASN A 215 -4.27 14.57 -4.34
C ASN A 215 -3.88 14.17 -5.78
N VAL A 216 -4.12 12.91 -6.14
CA VAL A 216 -4.06 12.39 -7.51
C VAL A 216 -5.47 11.97 -7.92
N GLY A 217 -6.00 12.54 -9.00
CA GLY A 217 -7.38 12.30 -9.45
C GLY A 217 -7.59 10.94 -10.13
N GLY A 218 -6.58 10.46 -10.85
CA GLY A 218 -6.53 9.14 -11.48
C GLY A 218 -5.65 8.15 -10.71
N ASP A 219 -4.87 7.36 -11.45
CA ASP A 219 -3.98 6.33 -10.91
C ASP A 219 -2.64 6.93 -10.43
N CYS A 220 -2.05 6.35 -9.40
CA CYS A 220 -0.75 6.77 -8.85
C CYS A 220 0.25 5.62 -8.88
N LYS A 221 1.36 5.79 -9.62
CA LYS A 221 2.41 4.79 -9.79
C LYS A 221 3.78 5.36 -9.43
N VAL A 222 4.37 4.87 -8.35
CA VAL A 222 5.66 5.35 -7.83
C VAL A 222 6.67 4.22 -7.71
N ASN A 223 7.83 4.37 -8.36
CA ASN A 223 8.95 3.45 -8.23
C ASN A 223 10.14 4.17 -7.58
N GLY A 224 10.85 3.51 -6.66
CA GLY A 224 12.15 4.00 -6.17
C GLY A 224 12.08 5.28 -5.33
N ALA A 225 11.02 5.45 -4.53
CA ALA A 225 10.97 6.47 -3.49
C ALA A 225 11.44 5.89 -2.14
N ALA A 226 12.21 6.66 -1.38
CA ALA A 226 12.57 6.35 0.02
C ALA A 226 11.54 6.91 1.00
N ARG A 227 10.85 8.00 0.64
CA ARG A 227 9.70 8.52 1.36
C ARG A 227 8.61 8.86 0.34
N LEU A 228 7.46 8.23 0.48
CA LEU A 228 6.26 8.54 -0.29
C LEU A 228 5.15 8.99 0.67
N ASN A 229 4.60 10.17 0.45
CA ASN A 229 3.39 10.64 1.10
C ASN A 229 2.37 11.08 0.03
N VAL A 230 1.20 10.45 0.03
CA VAL A 230 0.08 10.80 -0.87
C VAL A 230 -1.19 10.93 -0.03
N SER A 231 -1.84 12.08 0.01
CA SER A 231 -3.06 12.21 0.85
C SER A 231 -4.25 11.46 0.26
N ASN A 232 -4.51 11.56 -1.05
CA ASN A 232 -5.56 10.79 -1.73
C ASN A 232 -5.18 10.39 -3.18
N VAL A 233 -5.64 9.22 -3.61
CA VAL A 233 -5.58 8.67 -4.97
C VAL A 233 -6.99 8.28 -5.40
N GLY A 234 -7.47 8.80 -6.53
CA GLY A 234 -8.83 8.54 -7.03
C GLY A 234 -9.01 7.16 -7.69
N GLY A 235 -7.96 6.65 -8.34
CA GLY A 235 -7.92 5.33 -8.97
C GLY A 235 -7.11 4.30 -8.17
N ASP A 236 -6.27 3.54 -8.87
CA ASP A 236 -5.34 2.55 -8.31
C ASP A 236 -4.06 3.20 -7.79
N CYS A 237 -3.48 2.66 -6.72
CA CYS A 237 -2.15 3.06 -6.24
C CYS A 237 -1.17 1.89 -6.30
N ARG A 238 -0.07 2.05 -7.05
CA ARG A 238 0.99 1.05 -7.19
C ARG A 238 2.36 1.62 -6.80
N VAL A 239 2.94 1.10 -5.73
CA VAL A 239 4.24 1.52 -5.21
C VAL A 239 5.25 0.37 -5.27
N HIS A 240 6.40 0.61 -5.87
CA HIS A 240 7.55 -0.28 -5.82
C HIS A 240 8.69 0.44 -5.09
N GLY A 241 8.77 0.22 -3.77
CA GLY A 241 9.77 0.82 -2.91
C GLY A 241 10.99 -0.07 -2.74
N ASN A 242 11.70 0.13 -1.64
CA ASN A 242 12.81 -0.70 -1.19
C ASN A 242 12.62 -1.05 0.29
N ALA A 243 13.49 -1.89 0.86
CA ALA A 243 13.40 -2.33 2.26
C ALA A 243 13.48 -1.19 3.31
N SER A 244 13.85 0.02 2.91
CA SER A 244 13.97 1.22 3.75
C SER A 244 12.89 2.27 3.46
N ALA A 245 11.95 2.02 2.54
CA ALA A 245 10.99 3.03 2.09
C ALA A 245 9.85 3.23 3.10
N GLU A 246 9.61 4.48 3.50
CA GLU A 246 8.43 4.88 4.27
C GLU A 246 7.29 5.24 3.31
N VAL A 247 6.15 4.55 3.39
CA VAL A 247 5.02 4.74 2.47
C VAL A 247 3.75 5.12 3.26
N ALA A 248 3.32 6.36 3.09
CA ALA A 248 2.04 6.87 3.57
C ALA A 248 1.12 7.18 2.37
N VAL A 249 -0.04 6.53 2.30
CA VAL A 249 -1.05 6.77 1.26
C VAL A 249 -2.42 6.84 1.92
N GLY A 250 -3.03 8.02 2.04
CA GLY A 250 -4.27 8.24 2.79
C GLY A 250 -5.44 7.43 2.26
N ASN A 251 -6.16 7.88 1.24
CA ASN A 251 -7.25 7.09 0.63
C ASN A 251 -6.91 6.69 -0.81
N VAL A 252 -7.34 5.49 -1.21
CA VAL A 252 -7.21 4.92 -2.56
C VAL A 252 -8.61 4.51 -3.03
N GLY A 253 -9.08 5.08 -4.13
CA GLY A 253 -10.44 4.86 -4.63
C GLY A 253 -10.70 3.45 -5.16
N SER A 254 -9.65 2.75 -5.59
CA SER A 254 -9.70 1.40 -6.16
C SER A 254 -8.69 0.47 -5.46
N ASP A 255 -7.70 -0.10 -6.15
CA ASP A 255 -6.78 -1.11 -5.61
C ASP A 255 -5.47 -0.50 -5.07
N LEU A 256 -4.94 -1.04 -3.98
CA LEU A 256 -3.60 -0.70 -3.46
C LEU A 256 -2.62 -1.86 -3.65
N SER A 257 -1.48 -1.60 -4.29
CA SER A 257 -0.40 -2.56 -4.50
C SER A 257 0.95 -1.99 -4.06
N ILE A 258 1.54 -2.50 -2.97
CA ILE A 258 2.87 -2.06 -2.50
C ILE A 258 3.82 -3.26 -2.44
N VAL A 259 5.01 -3.10 -3.01
CA VAL A 259 6.11 -4.07 -2.95
C VAL A 259 7.36 -3.39 -2.42
N GLY A 260 7.90 -3.89 -1.31
CA GLY A 260 9.11 -3.38 -0.66
C GLY A 260 8.87 -2.07 0.10
N ALA A 261 8.82 -2.15 1.43
CA ALA A 261 8.76 -0.98 2.31
C ALA A 261 9.37 -1.28 3.69
N ALA A 262 9.82 -0.25 4.40
CA ALA A 262 10.07 -0.31 5.84
C ALA A 262 8.76 -0.27 6.62
N HIS A 263 7.92 0.72 6.34
CA HIS A 263 6.64 0.95 7.02
C HIS A 263 5.56 1.37 6.03
N ILE A 264 4.32 0.92 6.27
CA ILE A 264 3.16 1.27 5.45
C ILE A 264 2.04 1.78 6.33
N THR A 265 1.54 2.98 6.04
CA THR A 265 0.30 3.52 6.63
C THR A 265 -0.67 3.89 5.52
N SER A 266 -1.87 3.32 5.54
CA SER A 266 -2.95 3.68 4.62
C SER A 266 -4.33 3.69 5.28
N GLY A 267 -5.21 4.54 4.78
CA GLY A 267 -6.59 4.71 5.24
C GLY A 267 -7.56 3.78 4.52
N MET A 268 -8.48 4.34 3.73
CA MET A 268 -9.48 3.56 3.00
C MET A 268 -8.99 3.16 1.61
N ILE A 269 -9.14 1.89 1.28
CA ILE A 269 -8.84 1.26 -0.02
C ILE A 269 -10.17 0.73 -0.56
N GLY A 270 -10.64 1.27 -1.68
CA GLY A 270 -11.99 1.04 -2.19
C GLY A 270 -12.27 -0.40 -2.65
N SER A 271 -11.23 -1.13 -3.07
CA SER A 271 -11.32 -2.46 -3.65
C SER A 271 -10.29 -3.40 -2.97
N ASP A 272 -9.31 -3.94 -3.71
CA ASP A 272 -8.39 -4.97 -3.23
C ASP A 272 -7.07 -4.36 -2.71
N CYS A 273 -6.43 -5.04 -1.75
CA CYS A 273 -5.12 -4.65 -1.22
C CYS A 273 -4.10 -5.79 -1.37
N THR A 274 -2.95 -5.51 -2.01
CA THR A 274 -1.82 -6.43 -2.12
C THR A 274 -0.55 -5.81 -1.56
N LEU A 275 -0.02 -6.36 -0.47
CA LEU A 275 1.24 -5.93 0.13
C LEU A 275 2.28 -7.06 0.10
N ARG A 276 3.53 -6.72 -0.23
CA ARG A 276 4.65 -7.67 -0.22
C ARG A 276 5.96 -7.09 0.32
N ASP A 277 6.70 -7.92 1.06
CA ASP A 277 8.09 -7.69 1.47
C ASP A 277 8.27 -6.42 2.35
N VAL A 278 7.39 -6.26 3.34
CA VAL A 278 7.42 -5.14 4.31
C VAL A 278 8.26 -5.52 5.52
N GLN A 279 9.26 -4.72 5.86
CA GLN A 279 10.21 -5.05 6.93
C GLN A 279 9.67 -4.75 8.35
N GLY A 280 8.86 -3.70 8.49
CA GLY A 280 8.29 -3.24 9.75
C GLY A 280 6.77 -3.23 9.74
N ASP A 281 6.20 -2.29 10.51
CA ASP A 281 4.76 -2.24 10.78
C ASP A 281 3.91 -1.84 9.56
N VAL A 282 2.70 -2.40 9.50
CA VAL A 282 1.66 -2.10 8.52
C VAL A 282 0.37 -1.70 9.23
N THR A 283 -0.14 -0.51 8.92
CA THR A 283 -1.45 -0.02 9.39
C THR A 283 -2.34 0.29 8.19
N LEU A 284 -3.50 -0.38 8.09
CA LEU A 284 -4.51 -0.17 7.04
C LEU A 284 -5.88 0.15 7.67
N GLY A 285 -6.59 1.14 7.15
CA GLY A 285 -7.93 1.50 7.62
C GLY A 285 -9.01 0.50 7.19
N HIS A 286 -9.42 0.52 5.92
CA HIS A 286 -10.44 -0.39 5.40
C HIS A 286 -10.09 -0.86 3.99
N VAL A 287 -10.20 -2.16 3.74
CA VAL A 287 -10.11 -2.79 2.41
C VAL A 287 -11.52 -3.18 1.99
N GLY A 288 -12.02 -2.63 0.89
CA GLY A 288 -13.41 -2.84 0.43
C GLY A 288 -13.72 -4.27 -0.04
N SER A 289 -12.71 -5.00 -0.50
CA SER A 289 -12.81 -6.35 -1.07
C SER A 289 -11.76 -7.29 -0.45
N ASP A 290 -10.81 -7.83 -1.22
CA ASP A 290 -9.86 -8.85 -0.79
C ASP A 290 -8.53 -8.24 -0.31
N ALA A 291 -7.89 -8.88 0.68
CA ALA A 291 -6.57 -8.46 1.16
C ALA A 291 -5.55 -9.60 1.07
N VAL A 292 -4.45 -9.37 0.34
CA VAL A 292 -3.34 -10.31 0.16
C VAL A 292 -2.05 -9.69 0.72
N LEU A 293 -1.67 -10.07 1.94
CA LEU A 293 -0.48 -9.57 2.62
C LEU A 293 0.53 -10.70 2.77
N THR A 294 1.74 -10.52 2.21
CA THR A 294 2.79 -11.55 2.20
C THR A 294 4.14 -10.98 2.64
N GLY A 295 4.72 -11.52 3.72
CA GLY A 295 6.00 -11.07 4.25
C GLY A 295 5.88 -9.70 4.91
N VAL A 296 5.41 -9.69 6.17
CA VAL A 296 5.38 -8.49 7.03
C VAL A 296 6.19 -8.79 8.28
N GLY A 297 7.31 -8.08 8.45
CA GLY A 297 8.26 -8.28 9.54
C GLY A 297 7.93 -7.54 10.83
N GLY A 298 7.05 -6.54 10.80
CA GLY A 298 6.51 -5.87 11.98
C GLY A 298 5.08 -6.28 12.33
N ASN A 299 4.42 -5.45 13.13
CA ASN A 299 3.02 -5.64 13.52
C ASN A 299 2.08 -5.32 12.34
N LEU A 300 0.98 -6.07 12.25
CA LEU A 300 -0.10 -5.81 11.29
C LEU A 300 -1.35 -5.32 12.01
N GLN A 301 -1.83 -4.14 11.62
CA GLN A 301 -3.13 -3.60 12.01
C GLN A 301 -3.96 -3.32 10.75
N VAL A 302 -5.15 -3.93 10.66
CA VAL A 302 -6.12 -3.68 9.60
C VAL A 302 -7.48 -3.47 10.25
N GLY A 303 -8.23 -2.42 9.88
CA GLY A 303 -9.59 -2.23 10.37
C GLY A 303 -10.54 -3.31 9.86
N ASN A 304 -11.08 -3.17 8.65
CA ASN A 304 -12.02 -4.15 8.09
C ASN A 304 -11.62 -4.58 6.66
N ILE A 305 -11.84 -5.86 6.33
CA ILE A 305 -11.65 -6.46 5.00
C ILE A 305 -13.02 -6.96 4.53
N GLY A 306 -13.51 -6.46 3.40
CA GLY A 306 -14.88 -6.70 2.94
C GLY A 306 -15.16 -8.14 2.50
N ALA A 307 -14.16 -8.84 1.96
CA ALA A 307 -14.26 -10.21 1.46
C ALA A 307 -13.18 -11.13 2.08
N ASP A 308 -12.26 -11.68 1.27
CA ASP A 308 -11.30 -12.71 1.71
C ASP A 308 -9.98 -12.09 2.19
N ALA A 309 -9.35 -12.73 3.19
CA ALA A 309 -8.04 -12.36 3.70
C ALA A 309 -7.01 -13.48 3.50
N ARG A 310 -5.89 -13.19 2.82
CA ARG A 310 -4.74 -14.11 2.65
C ARG A 310 -3.52 -13.47 3.28
N LEU A 311 -3.17 -13.95 4.47
CA LEU A 311 -2.16 -13.40 5.36
C LEU A 311 -1.02 -14.42 5.51
N LYS A 312 0.16 -14.17 4.93
CA LYS A 312 1.24 -15.17 4.84
C LYS A 312 2.60 -14.61 5.22
N GLY A 313 3.35 -15.34 6.04
CA GLY A 313 4.66 -14.88 6.51
C GLY A 313 4.55 -13.57 7.29
N LEU A 314 3.55 -13.49 8.19
CA LEU A 314 3.42 -12.38 9.12
C LEU A 314 4.21 -12.68 10.40
N HIS A 315 4.85 -11.64 10.92
CA HIS A 315 5.50 -11.60 12.23
C HIS A 315 4.70 -10.72 13.22
N GLY A 316 5.14 -10.64 14.47
CA GLY A 316 4.65 -9.67 15.44
C GLY A 316 3.20 -9.85 15.88
N ASN A 317 2.54 -8.74 16.26
CA ASN A 317 1.12 -8.72 16.61
C ASN A 317 0.25 -8.57 15.37
N ILE A 318 -0.90 -9.25 15.33
CA ILE A 318 -1.80 -9.25 14.16
C ILE A 318 -3.22 -8.91 14.62
N GLN A 319 -3.71 -7.75 14.21
CA GLN A 319 -5.05 -7.27 14.55
C GLN A 319 -5.82 -6.99 13.26
N VAL A 320 -6.91 -7.73 13.05
CA VAL A 320 -7.87 -7.45 11.97
C VAL A 320 -9.27 -7.38 12.57
N GLY A 321 -9.92 -6.21 12.44
CA GLY A 321 -11.22 -5.94 13.05
C GLY A 321 -12.35 -6.82 12.52
N SER A 322 -12.48 -6.97 11.20
CA SER A 322 -13.36 -8.00 10.61
C SER A 322 -12.95 -8.40 9.19
N ILE A 323 -13.24 -9.65 8.84
CA ILE A 323 -13.05 -10.26 7.52
C ILE A 323 -14.42 -10.80 7.08
N GLY A 324 -14.99 -10.26 6.00
CA GLY A 324 -16.36 -10.54 5.59
C GLY A 324 -16.61 -11.96 5.07
N ALA A 325 -15.57 -12.61 4.52
CA ALA A 325 -15.65 -13.96 3.98
C ALA A 325 -14.58 -14.89 4.61
N ASP A 326 -13.66 -15.44 3.81
CA ASP A 326 -12.76 -16.51 4.23
C ASP A 326 -11.36 -16.00 4.63
N LEU A 327 -10.69 -16.72 5.55
CA LEU A 327 -9.32 -16.43 5.98
C LEU A 327 -8.35 -17.57 5.64
N GLU A 328 -7.22 -17.25 4.99
CA GLU A 328 -6.02 -18.10 4.99
C GLU A 328 -4.89 -17.38 5.76
N LEU A 329 -4.52 -17.89 6.94
CA LEU A 329 -3.47 -17.36 7.80
C LEU A 329 -2.26 -18.30 7.88
N GLN A 330 -1.07 -17.73 7.74
CA GLN A 330 0.22 -18.36 8.04
C GLN A 330 1.15 -17.31 8.69
N ALA A 331 1.42 -17.46 9.98
CA ALA A 331 2.27 -16.56 10.78
C ALA A 331 3.18 -17.40 11.69
N ASP A 332 4.23 -16.79 12.24
CA ASP A 332 5.19 -17.47 13.13
C ASP A 332 4.85 -17.35 14.63
N PHE A 333 4.05 -16.36 15.02
CA PHE A 333 3.56 -16.13 16.39
C PHE A 333 4.69 -16.04 17.44
N PRO A 334 5.49 -14.95 17.46
CA PRO A 334 6.58 -14.81 18.43
C PRO A 334 6.06 -14.73 19.88
N PRO A 335 6.90 -15.02 20.89
CA PRO A 335 6.49 -14.91 22.30
C PRO A 335 5.87 -13.55 22.64
N ASP A 336 4.90 -13.56 23.55
CA ASP A 336 4.10 -12.40 23.96
C ASP A 336 3.27 -11.72 22.85
N SER A 337 3.24 -12.27 21.62
CA SER A 337 2.37 -11.75 20.56
C SER A 337 0.89 -12.07 20.79
N ASN A 338 0.05 -11.12 20.40
CA ASN A 338 -1.40 -11.24 20.44
C ASN A 338 -1.98 -11.08 19.04
N THR A 339 -2.69 -12.12 18.59
CA THR A 339 -3.44 -12.12 17.34
C THR A 339 -4.94 -12.17 17.63
N ARG A 340 -5.71 -11.23 17.05
CA ARG A 340 -7.18 -11.19 17.16
C ARG A 340 -7.80 -11.02 15.79
N LEU A 341 -8.67 -11.96 15.41
CA LEU A 341 -9.31 -12.01 14.09
C LEU A 341 -10.79 -12.43 14.19
N TYR A 342 -11.64 -11.74 13.44
CA TYR A 342 -13.06 -12.07 13.28
C TYR A 342 -13.36 -12.40 11.82
N VAL A 343 -13.80 -13.62 11.55
CA VAL A 343 -13.98 -14.20 10.20
C VAL A 343 -15.45 -14.56 9.98
N GLY A 344 -16.08 -13.99 8.95
CA GLY A 344 -17.51 -14.17 8.66
C GLY A 344 -17.88 -15.58 8.19
N LYS A 345 -16.96 -16.26 7.50
CA LYS A 345 -17.16 -17.62 6.96
C LYS A 345 -16.12 -18.60 7.50
N ASP A 346 -15.31 -19.21 6.63
CA ASP A 346 -14.37 -20.28 6.96
C ASP A 346 -12.98 -19.72 7.25
N ALA A 347 -12.30 -20.28 8.23
CA ALA A 347 -10.93 -19.92 8.57
C ALA A 347 -9.99 -21.11 8.40
N ARG A 348 -8.87 -20.89 7.72
CA ARG A 348 -7.78 -21.85 7.60
C ARG A 348 -6.50 -21.24 8.16
N VAL A 349 -6.00 -21.80 9.26
CA VAL A 349 -4.75 -21.37 9.89
C VAL A 349 -3.70 -22.45 9.72
N VAL A 350 -2.50 -22.06 9.29
CA VAL A 350 -1.30 -22.88 9.22
C VAL A 350 -0.37 -22.42 10.33
N LEU A 351 -0.12 -23.30 11.30
CA LEU A 351 0.81 -23.06 12.40
C LEU A 351 2.25 -23.35 11.94
N PRO A 352 3.27 -22.70 12.54
CA PRO A 352 4.67 -23.03 12.31
C PRO A 352 5.00 -24.44 12.81
N GLU A 353 6.13 -25.00 12.37
CA GLU A 353 6.51 -26.38 12.71
C GLU A 353 6.63 -26.61 14.22
N SER A 354 7.19 -25.65 14.96
CA SER A 354 7.33 -25.65 16.42
C SER A 354 6.44 -24.58 17.08
N ALA A 355 5.14 -24.83 17.08
CA ALA A 355 4.14 -23.88 17.57
C ALA A 355 4.14 -23.74 19.11
N ASN A 356 4.16 -22.49 19.62
CA ASN A 356 4.15 -22.18 21.06
C ASN A 356 3.10 -21.10 21.41
N LEU A 357 1.82 -21.44 21.22
CA LEU A 357 0.70 -20.50 21.37
C LEU A 357 -0.54 -21.14 22.00
N THR A 358 -1.35 -20.30 22.64
CA THR A 358 -2.70 -20.63 23.09
C THR A 358 -3.72 -20.09 22.08
N ILE A 359 -4.52 -20.99 21.50
CA ILE A 359 -5.58 -20.68 20.54
C ILE A 359 -6.93 -20.75 21.26
N ARG A 360 -7.65 -19.62 21.28
CA ARG A 360 -9.03 -19.52 21.78
C ARG A 360 -9.95 -19.24 20.60
N ALA A 361 -10.69 -20.26 20.16
CA ALA A 361 -11.55 -20.17 18.98
C ALA A 361 -13.03 -20.34 19.32
N TYR A 362 -13.87 -19.42 18.87
CA TYR A 362 -15.32 -19.57 18.82
C TYR A 362 -15.72 -19.89 17.38
N VAL A 363 -16.30 -21.06 17.15
CA VAL A 363 -16.55 -21.58 15.80
C VAL A 363 -18.01 -22.02 15.66
N GLY A 364 -18.73 -21.39 14.72
CA GLY A 364 -20.14 -21.68 14.47
C GLY A 364 -20.38 -23.06 13.85
N GLY A 365 -19.46 -23.52 13.00
CA GLY A 365 -19.45 -24.81 12.34
C GLY A 365 -18.56 -25.86 13.02
N SER A 366 -17.79 -26.59 12.21
CA SER A 366 -16.90 -27.67 12.65
C SER A 366 -15.45 -27.21 12.79
N VAL A 367 -14.73 -27.83 13.72
CA VAL A 367 -13.29 -27.57 13.92
C VAL A 367 -12.50 -28.81 13.51
N LYS A 368 -11.62 -28.67 12.52
CA LYS A 368 -10.83 -29.76 11.94
C LYS A 368 -9.34 -29.47 12.12
N GLY A 369 -8.58 -30.43 12.63
CA GLY A 369 -7.13 -30.30 12.72
C GLY A 369 -6.47 -31.52 13.37
N HIS A 370 -5.13 -31.53 13.43
CA HIS A 370 -4.38 -32.66 13.96
C HIS A 370 -4.66 -32.86 15.45
N ALA A 371 -5.10 -34.07 15.83
CA ALA A 371 -5.46 -34.44 17.20
C ALA A 371 -6.52 -33.54 17.90
N ILE A 372 -7.35 -32.80 17.14
CA ILE A 372 -8.45 -32.01 17.69
C ILE A 372 -9.70 -32.87 17.81
N VAL A 373 -10.29 -32.92 19.00
CA VAL A 373 -11.59 -33.55 19.26
C VAL A 373 -12.67 -32.47 19.18
N SER A 374 -13.50 -32.50 18.15
CA SER A 374 -14.59 -31.52 17.94
C SER A 374 -15.98 -32.15 18.17
N SER A 375 -16.79 -31.58 19.05
CA SER A 375 -18.23 -31.84 19.11
C SER A 375 -18.95 -31.24 17.88
N SER A 376 -20.12 -31.75 17.51
CA SER A 376 -20.78 -31.42 16.24
C SER A 376 -21.69 -30.18 16.27
N ALA A 377 -21.55 -29.28 17.25
CA ALA A 377 -22.42 -28.12 17.40
C ALA A 377 -21.73 -26.98 18.17
N GLY A 378 -21.50 -25.84 17.50
CA GLY A 378 -21.13 -24.55 18.10
C GLY A 378 -20.01 -24.63 19.14
N ASN A 379 -18.78 -24.90 18.70
CA ASN A 379 -17.68 -25.18 19.62
C ASN A 379 -16.94 -23.90 20.03
N GLN A 380 -16.81 -23.70 21.34
CA GLN A 380 -15.64 -23.02 21.88
C GLN A 380 -14.52 -24.05 22.05
N VAL A 381 -13.35 -23.77 21.46
CA VAL A 381 -12.16 -24.63 21.57
C VAL A 381 -11.02 -23.81 22.16
N ASN A 382 -10.37 -24.38 23.18
CA ASN A 382 -9.12 -23.87 23.72
C ASN A 382 -8.03 -24.91 23.49
N LEU A 383 -6.96 -24.54 22.78
CA LEU A 383 -5.81 -25.39 22.45
C LEU A 383 -4.53 -24.71 22.92
N THR A 384 -3.66 -25.45 23.60
CA THR A 384 -2.32 -24.95 23.95
C THR A 384 -1.26 -25.78 23.24
N TYR A 385 -0.43 -25.12 22.43
CA TYR A 385 0.77 -25.68 21.81
C TYR A 385 2.01 -25.19 22.57
N GLY A 386 3.00 -26.05 22.78
CA GLY A 386 4.19 -25.73 23.59
C GLY A 386 3.84 -25.42 25.05
N GLU A 387 4.24 -24.23 25.51
CA GLU A 387 3.89 -23.64 26.81
C GLU A 387 2.83 -22.52 26.68
N GLY A 388 2.38 -22.21 25.46
CA GLY A 388 1.36 -21.19 25.19
C GLY A 388 1.87 -19.74 25.22
N ALA A 389 3.12 -19.50 24.81
CA ALA A 389 3.80 -18.20 24.92
C ALA A 389 3.22 -17.05 24.06
N ALA A 390 2.50 -17.37 22.98
CA ALA A 390 1.73 -16.41 22.19
C ALA A 390 0.21 -16.65 22.33
N GLN A 391 -0.62 -15.68 21.97
CA GLN A 391 -2.08 -15.78 22.03
C GLN A 391 -2.74 -15.56 20.66
N LEU A 392 -3.68 -16.43 20.32
CA LEU A 392 -4.48 -16.37 19.10
C LEU A 392 -5.98 -16.48 19.43
N ASP A 393 -6.67 -15.34 19.41
CA ASP A 393 -8.11 -15.22 19.58
C ASP A 393 -8.81 -15.20 18.21
N LEU A 394 -9.67 -16.19 17.96
CA LEU A 394 -10.38 -16.38 16.70
C LEU A 394 -11.90 -16.42 16.92
N THR A 395 -12.65 -15.67 16.13
CA THR A 395 -14.10 -15.89 15.95
C THR A 395 -14.37 -16.25 14.50
N VAL A 396 -15.02 -17.38 14.25
CA VAL A 396 -15.22 -17.96 12.91
C VAL A 396 -16.69 -18.33 12.73
N GLY A 397 -17.35 -17.71 11.75
CA GLY A 397 -18.78 -17.90 11.51
C GLY A 397 -19.15 -19.33 11.09
N HIS A 398 -18.27 -20.01 10.35
CA HIS A 398 -18.50 -21.35 9.80
C HIS A 398 -17.40 -22.33 10.25
N ASP A 399 -16.65 -22.97 9.34
CA ASP A 399 -15.66 -24.00 9.68
C ASP A 399 -14.27 -23.43 10.01
N LEU A 400 -13.59 -24.01 11.00
CA LEU A 400 -12.17 -23.73 11.30
C LEU A 400 -11.31 -24.95 10.94
N VAL A 401 -10.30 -24.74 10.08
CA VAL A 401 -9.29 -25.74 9.71
C VAL A 401 -7.92 -25.31 10.24
N LEU A 402 -7.45 -26.01 11.27
CA LEU A 402 -6.10 -25.84 11.82
C LEU A 402 -5.15 -26.89 11.22
N LYS A 403 -4.09 -26.42 10.55
CA LYS A 403 -2.98 -27.26 10.08
C LYS A 403 -1.79 -27.07 11.00
N SER A 404 -1.38 -28.15 11.66
CA SER A 404 -0.21 -28.23 12.53
C SER A 404 0.56 -29.52 12.24
N ASN A 405 1.86 -29.52 12.50
CA ASN A 405 2.68 -30.74 12.50
C ASN A 405 2.53 -31.46 13.84
N ASP A 406 2.59 -30.71 14.94
CA ASP A 406 2.40 -31.22 16.30
C ASP A 406 0.93 -31.29 16.73
N ALA A 407 0.66 -32.16 17.70
CA ALA A 407 -0.60 -32.18 18.45
C ALA A 407 -0.57 -31.12 19.58
N PRO A 408 -1.72 -30.49 19.92
CA PRO A 408 -1.80 -29.61 21.07
C PRO A 408 -1.51 -30.37 22.37
N ARG A 409 -0.74 -29.75 23.28
CA ARG A 409 -0.41 -30.29 24.61
C ARG A 409 -1.62 -30.43 25.51
N SER A 410 -2.58 -29.52 25.36
CA SER A 410 -3.91 -29.61 25.96
C SER A 410 -4.96 -29.13 24.97
N SER A 411 -6.06 -29.87 24.87
CA SER A 411 -7.24 -29.52 24.11
C SER A 411 -8.48 -29.67 24.98
N SER A 412 -9.28 -28.61 25.05
CA SER A 412 -10.58 -28.65 25.72
C SER A 412 -11.66 -28.03 24.82
N SER A 413 -12.69 -28.82 24.53
CA SER A 413 -13.90 -28.40 23.83
C SER A 413 -15.06 -28.32 24.81
N THR A 414 -15.64 -27.14 25.01
CA THR A 414 -16.86 -27.00 25.82
C THR A 414 -18.06 -27.10 24.88
N ALA A 415 -18.84 -28.19 25.01
CA ALA A 415 -20.09 -28.33 24.29
C ALA A 415 -21.17 -27.46 24.95
N SER A 416 -21.50 -26.34 24.30
CA SER A 416 -22.42 -25.34 24.85
C SER A 416 -23.88 -25.83 24.84
N SER A 417 -24.36 -26.24 26.02
CA SER A 417 -25.80 -26.39 26.27
C SER A 417 -26.49 -25.03 26.23
N TRP A 418 -27.62 -24.94 25.52
CA TRP A 418 -28.26 -23.70 25.04
C TRP A 418 -28.78 -22.70 26.11
N ASP A 419 -28.53 -22.93 27.40
CA ASP A 419 -29.14 -22.18 28.50
C ASP A 419 -28.20 -21.14 29.16
N TRP A 420 -26.88 -21.26 29.01
CA TRP A 420 -25.91 -20.39 29.73
C TRP A 420 -25.32 -19.25 28.89
N GLY A 421 -25.28 -19.35 27.55
CA GLY A 421 -24.54 -18.40 26.70
C GLY A 421 -25.11 -16.97 26.62
N TRP A 422 -26.41 -16.78 26.82
CA TRP A 422 -27.05 -15.45 26.67
C TRP A 422 -26.71 -14.46 27.79
N ASN A 423 -26.35 -14.94 28.98
CA ASN A 423 -26.02 -14.08 30.12
C ASN A 423 -24.56 -13.61 30.14
N GLU A 424 -23.68 -14.25 29.36
CA GLU A 424 -22.28 -13.85 29.17
C GLU A 424 -22.18 -12.91 27.95
N PHE A 425 -22.72 -13.34 26.80
CA PHE A 425 -22.80 -12.53 25.57
C PHE A 425 -23.59 -11.22 25.78
N GLY A 426 -24.62 -11.23 26.64
CA GLY A 426 -25.34 -10.01 27.01
C GLY A 426 -24.54 -9.01 27.87
N ARG A 427 -23.48 -9.45 28.55
CA ARG A 427 -22.53 -8.58 29.27
C ARG A 427 -21.45 -8.07 28.33
N GLU A 428 -20.88 -8.97 27.52
CA GLU A 428 -19.87 -8.64 26.51
C GLU A 428 -20.43 -7.64 25.47
N MET A 429 -21.68 -7.80 25.01
CA MET A 429 -22.38 -6.80 24.20
C MET A 429 -22.74 -5.49 24.93
N SER A 430 -22.78 -5.49 26.26
CA SER A 430 -22.95 -4.25 27.05
C SER A 430 -21.65 -3.46 27.21
N ASP A 431 -20.51 -4.13 27.04
CA ASP A 431 -19.18 -3.53 27.05
C ASP A 431 -18.75 -3.14 25.63
N PHE A 432 -18.99 -3.99 24.63
CA PHE A 432 -18.91 -3.62 23.20
C PHE A 432 -19.87 -2.48 22.85
N GLY A 433 -21.06 -2.42 23.45
CA GLY A 433 -21.98 -1.28 23.31
C GLY A 433 -21.47 0.01 23.96
N ARG A 434 -20.55 -0.09 24.94
CA ARG A 434 -19.84 1.06 25.52
C ARG A 434 -18.63 1.45 24.68
N GLU A 435 -17.83 0.49 24.19
CA GLU A 435 -16.77 0.74 23.22
C GLU A 435 -17.32 1.35 21.91
N MET A 436 -18.44 0.88 21.38
CA MET A 436 -19.12 1.50 20.23
C MET A 436 -19.72 2.88 20.55
N SER A 437 -19.98 3.20 21.83
CA SER A 437 -20.36 4.55 22.26
C SER A 437 -19.15 5.48 22.40
N GLU A 438 -17.96 4.94 22.66
CA GLU A 438 -16.68 5.67 22.59
C GLU A 438 -16.20 5.82 21.15
N PHE A 439 -16.24 4.78 20.32
CA PHE A 439 -15.99 4.85 18.88
C PHE A 439 -16.97 5.80 18.17
N GLY A 440 -18.24 5.85 18.58
CA GLY A 440 -19.20 6.86 18.11
C GLY A 440 -18.88 8.30 18.57
N ARG A 441 -18.15 8.46 19.69
CA ARG A 441 -17.59 9.74 20.13
C ARG A 441 -16.28 10.07 19.42
N GLU A 442 -15.48 9.07 19.08
CA GLU A 442 -14.21 9.18 18.34
C GLU A 442 -14.45 9.57 16.88
N LEU A 443 -15.40 8.89 16.21
CA LEU A 443 -15.92 9.30 14.91
C LEU A 443 -16.53 10.72 14.93
N SER A 444 -17.12 11.13 16.07
CA SER A 444 -17.59 12.51 16.26
C SER A 444 -16.45 13.50 16.51
N LEU A 445 -15.32 13.05 17.08
CA LEU A 445 -14.12 13.84 17.28
C LEU A 445 -13.34 14.00 15.97
N ASP A 446 -13.26 12.99 15.11
CA ASP A 446 -12.65 13.11 13.77
C ASP A 446 -13.47 14.04 12.86
N ILE A 447 -14.80 13.98 12.90
CA ILE A 447 -15.67 14.96 12.23
C ILE A 447 -15.48 16.37 12.83
N THR A 448 -15.19 16.48 14.13
CA THR A 448 -14.89 17.77 14.78
C THR A 448 -13.49 18.26 14.40
N ALA A 449 -12.51 17.38 14.26
CA ALA A 449 -11.15 17.67 13.82
C ALA A 449 -11.15 18.17 12.38
N ALA A 450 -11.84 17.49 11.45
CA ALA A 450 -12.00 17.95 10.07
C ALA A 450 -12.70 19.33 9.96
N VAL A 451 -13.62 19.64 10.90
CA VAL A 451 -14.26 20.98 10.99
C VAL A 451 -13.37 22.02 11.66
N GLN A 452 -12.50 21.62 12.59
CA GLN A 452 -11.46 22.49 13.18
C GLN A 452 -10.33 22.78 12.19
N GLU A 453 -9.96 21.82 11.36
CA GLU A 453 -8.98 21.95 10.28
C GLU A 453 -9.52 22.88 9.17
N ALA A 454 -10.79 22.72 8.79
CA ALA A 454 -11.49 23.66 7.90
C ALA A 454 -11.72 25.08 8.51
N THR A 455 -11.43 25.29 9.81
CA THR A 455 -11.46 26.62 10.45
C THR A 455 -10.08 27.11 10.90
N ALA A 456 -9.04 26.29 10.81
CA ALA A 456 -7.65 26.66 11.09
C ALA A 456 -6.96 27.40 9.92
N SER A 457 -7.47 27.24 8.70
CA SER A 457 -6.94 27.84 7.46
C SER A 457 -7.13 29.37 7.32
N LEU A 458 -7.47 30.08 8.40
CA LEU A 458 -7.81 31.51 8.40
C LEU A 458 -7.11 32.35 9.48
N GLY A 459 -6.05 31.85 10.13
CA GLY A 459 -5.51 32.55 11.30
C GLY A 459 -4.07 32.27 11.74
N ALA A 460 -3.07 32.52 10.89
CA ALA A 460 -1.70 32.80 11.37
C ALA A 460 -0.89 33.62 10.36
N GLU A 461 -0.74 34.93 10.58
CA GLU A 461 0.35 35.70 9.99
C GLU A 461 0.93 36.70 11.00
N ILE A 462 2.24 36.93 10.91
CA ILE A 462 3.03 37.99 11.57
C ILE A 462 3.49 37.72 13.02
N THR A 463 4.58 36.92 13.09
CA THR A 463 5.85 37.17 13.82
C THR A 463 5.89 37.56 15.30
N GLY A 464 6.82 36.94 16.04
CA GLY A 464 7.42 37.53 17.23
C GLY A 464 8.94 37.61 17.15
N SER A 465 9.52 38.77 17.45
CA SER A 465 10.87 38.85 18.04
C SER A 465 11.07 40.15 18.84
N PHE A 466 11.92 40.06 19.86
CA PHE A 466 12.47 41.12 20.71
C PHE A 466 11.53 42.00 21.56
N ALA A 467 11.37 41.56 22.81
CA ALA A 467 10.99 42.42 23.92
C ALA A 467 12.21 43.15 24.51
N GLN A 468 12.11 44.47 24.71
CA GLN A 468 12.63 45.23 25.88
C GLN A 468 12.33 46.75 25.78
N ALA A 469 11.07 47.14 25.93
CA ALA A 469 10.60 48.51 26.30
C ALA A 469 9.06 48.60 26.45
N ALA A 470 8.40 47.54 26.92
CA ALA A 470 6.98 47.29 26.63
C ALA A 470 5.97 47.67 27.73
N GLU A 471 6.39 48.12 28.92
CA GLU A 471 5.47 48.08 30.08
C GLU A 471 4.48 49.27 30.20
N GLU A 472 4.79 50.47 29.69
CA GLU A 472 3.90 51.63 29.93
C GLU A 472 2.88 51.92 28.81
N LYS A 473 3.17 51.52 27.56
CA LYS A 473 2.25 51.71 26.42
C LYS A 473 1.18 50.61 26.29
N VAL A 474 1.49 49.38 26.71
CA VAL A 474 0.59 48.23 26.58
C VAL A 474 -0.72 48.41 27.37
N ARG A 475 -0.66 48.98 28.59
CA ARG A 475 -1.84 49.14 29.45
C ARG A 475 -2.93 50.07 28.88
N ARG A 476 -2.56 51.05 28.04
CA ARG A 476 -3.53 51.93 27.34
C ARG A 476 -4.05 51.30 26.05
N ALA A 477 -3.24 50.49 25.36
CA ALA A 477 -3.68 49.76 24.16
C ALA A 477 -4.67 48.64 24.51
N GLN A 478 -4.42 47.89 25.59
CA GLN A 478 -5.27 46.78 26.04
C GLN A 478 -6.72 47.21 26.31
N GLN A 479 -6.94 48.31 27.03
CA GLN A 479 -8.28 48.78 27.36
C GLN A 479 -9.12 49.18 26.12
N TYR A 480 -8.47 49.74 25.10
CA TYR A 480 -9.14 50.09 23.85
C TYR A 480 -9.37 48.86 22.96
N ALA A 481 -8.45 47.89 22.99
CA ALA A 481 -8.58 46.61 22.30
C ALA A 481 -9.71 45.75 22.88
N GLU A 482 -9.85 45.66 24.21
CA GLU A 482 -10.95 44.94 24.87
C GLU A 482 -12.32 45.53 24.50
N GLU A 483 -12.47 46.85 24.44
CA GLU A 483 -13.77 47.47 24.13
C GLU A 483 -14.18 47.23 22.66
N GLN A 484 -13.22 47.23 21.73
CA GLN A 484 -13.47 46.86 20.33
C GLN A 484 -13.71 45.37 20.18
N ARG A 485 -12.94 44.52 20.87
CA ARG A 485 -13.10 43.07 20.87
C ARG A 485 -14.47 42.65 21.39
N ARG A 486 -14.96 43.25 22.49
CA ARG A 486 -16.31 42.98 23.01
C ARG A 486 -17.42 43.40 22.04
N LYS A 487 -17.20 44.46 21.24
CA LYS A 487 -18.13 44.90 20.18
C LYS A 487 -18.07 44.00 18.94
N ALA A 488 -16.89 43.47 18.61
CA ALA A 488 -16.69 42.49 17.54
C ALA A 488 -17.32 41.13 17.92
N GLU A 489 -17.05 40.62 19.12
CA GLU A 489 -17.62 39.37 19.65
C GLU A 489 -19.15 39.45 19.74
N ALA A 490 -19.73 40.56 20.21
CA ALA A 490 -21.18 40.76 20.22
C ALA A 490 -21.83 40.87 18.82
N ARG A 491 -21.06 41.18 17.77
CA ARG A 491 -21.51 41.15 16.37
C ARG A 491 -21.32 39.76 15.76
N ALA A 492 -20.18 39.12 16.01
CA ALA A 492 -19.90 37.75 15.62
C ALA A 492 -20.96 36.81 16.19
N GLN A 493 -21.23 36.83 17.50
CA GLN A 493 -22.25 35.99 18.14
C GLN A 493 -23.65 36.17 17.53
N LYS A 494 -24.04 37.39 17.11
CA LYS A 494 -25.33 37.61 16.42
C LYS A 494 -25.34 36.99 15.02
N ILE A 495 -24.26 37.13 14.27
CA ILE A 495 -24.11 36.52 12.95
C ILE A 495 -24.08 34.99 13.08
N THR A 496 -23.34 34.43 14.03
CA THR A 496 -23.29 32.99 14.31
C THR A 496 -24.64 32.44 14.79
N GLN A 497 -25.39 33.15 15.64
CA GLN A 497 -26.75 32.75 16.02
C GLN A 497 -27.71 32.78 14.82
N GLU A 498 -27.63 33.78 13.94
CA GLU A 498 -28.48 33.82 12.75
C GLU A 498 -28.10 32.73 11.73
N GLN A 499 -26.80 32.44 11.58
CA GLN A 499 -26.29 31.31 10.79
C GLN A 499 -26.77 29.97 11.36
N MET A 500 -26.62 29.71 12.67
CA MET A 500 -27.13 28.50 13.32
C MET A 500 -28.65 28.34 13.11
N ARG A 501 -29.44 29.39 13.32
CA ARG A 501 -30.91 29.32 13.14
C ARG A 501 -31.31 29.02 11.69
N ARG A 502 -30.53 29.48 10.70
CA ARG A 502 -30.72 29.12 9.29
C ARG A 502 -30.25 27.68 9.00
N ALA A 503 -29.13 27.26 9.59
CA ALA A 503 -28.61 25.89 9.46
C ALA A 503 -29.56 24.85 10.05
N GLU A 504 -30.13 25.08 11.24
CA GLU A 504 -31.17 24.24 11.85
C GLU A 504 -32.42 24.16 10.96
N GLU A 505 -32.85 25.29 10.36
CA GLU A 505 -34.03 25.29 9.49
C GLU A 505 -33.79 24.53 8.16
N VAL A 506 -32.55 24.55 7.65
CA VAL A 506 -32.11 23.77 6.48
C VAL A 506 -31.98 22.29 6.85
N GLN A 507 -31.33 21.95 7.97
CA GLN A 507 -31.21 20.57 8.46
C GLN A 507 -32.58 19.93 8.70
N ARG A 508 -33.52 20.65 9.33
CA ARG A 508 -34.89 20.16 9.53
C ARG A 508 -35.60 19.86 8.21
N LYS A 509 -35.47 20.73 7.20
CA LYS A 509 -36.06 20.52 5.86
C LYS A 509 -35.35 19.40 5.09
N ALA A 510 -34.05 19.19 5.31
CA ALA A 510 -33.31 18.05 4.77
C ALA A 510 -33.80 16.75 5.42
N MET A 511 -33.90 16.69 6.74
CA MET A 511 -34.41 15.52 7.48
C MET A 511 -35.85 15.17 7.08
N GLU A 512 -36.76 16.14 6.93
CA GLU A 512 -38.12 15.86 6.42
C GLU A 512 -38.13 15.28 5.00
N ARG A 513 -37.21 15.71 4.13
CA ARG A 513 -37.07 15.16 2.77
C ARG A 513 -36.49 13.75 2.79
N THR A 514 -35.45 13.52 3.58
CA THR A 514 -34.84 12.19 3.74
C THR A 514 -35.80 11.19 4.39
N GLN A 515 -36.60 11.61 5.38
CA GLN A 515 -37.64 10.78 5.99
C GLN A 515 -38.73 10.40 4.97
N LYS A 516 -39.26 11.37 4.21
CA LYS A 516 -40.27 11.08 3.17
C LYS A 516 -39.72 10.16 2.07
N PHE A 517 -38.47 10.35 1.65
CA PHE A 517 -37.83 9.46 0.69
C PHE A 517 -37.60 8.05 1.26
N SER A 518 -37.20 7.93 2.53
CA SER A 518 -37.08 6.67 3.27
C SER A 518 -38.43 5.94 3.39
N GLU A 519 -39.51 6.65 3.69
CA GLU A 519 -40.86 6.07 3.75
C GLU A 519 -41.34 5.60 2.37
N GLU A 520 -41.10 6.37 1.31
CA GLU A 520 -41.45 5.97 -0.05
C GLU A 520 -40.63 4.75 -0.53
N GLN A 521 -39.33 4.71 -0.22
CA GLN A 521 -38.46 3.54 -0.44
C GLN A 521 -38.96 2.32 0.32
N ARG A 522 -39.34 2.45 1.60
CA ARG A 522 -39.93 1.36 2.40
C ARG A 522 -41.24 0.85 1.81
N GLN A 523 -42.13 1.73 1.33
CA GLN A 523 -43.38 1.32 0.69
C GLN A 523 -43.14 0.61 -0.66
N ARG A 524 -42.16 1.04 -1.45
CA ARG A 524 -41.75 0.35 -2.69
C ARG A 524 -41.13 -1.01 -2.38
N ALA A 525 -40.25 -1.10 -1.38
CA ALA A 525 -39.64 -2.35 -0.94
C ALA A 525 -40.69 -3.35 -0.41
N GLN A 526 -41.69 -2.90 0.37
CA GLN A 526 -42.77 -3.76 0.84
C GLN A 526 -43.64 -4.30 -0.30
N LYS A 527 -44.00 -3.46 -1.30
CA LYS A 527 -44.73 -3.93 -2.49
C LYS A 527 -43.93 -4.95 -3.31
N MET A 528 -42.64 -4.68 -3.54
CA MET A 528 -41.73 -5.61 -4.20
C MET A 528 -41.60 -6.92 -3.44
N ALA A 529 -41.49 -6.89 -2.11
CA ALA A 529 -41.43 -8.09 -1.27
C ALA A 529 -42.72 -8.91 -1.32
N GLU A 530 -43.89 -8.28 -1.37
CA GLU A 530 -45.17 -8.99 -1.49
C GLU A 530 -45.36 -9.62 -2.88
N GLU A 531 -44.92 -8.97 -3.96
CA GLU A 531 -44.90 -9.55 -5.31
C GLU A 531 -43.88 -10.69 -5.44
N GLN A 532 -42.68 -10.54 -4.87
CA GLN A 532 -41.66 -11.59 -4.79
C GLN A 532 -42.21 -12.81 -4.04
N ARG A 533 -42.89 -12.62 -2.90
CA ARG A 533 -43.46 -13.73 -2.12
C ARG A 533 -44.55 -14.49 -2.90
N LYS A 534 -45.48 -13.78 -3.56
CA LYS A 534 -46.50 -14.42 -4.41
C LYS A 534 -45.89 -15.18 -5.58
N ARG A 535 -44.84 -14.65 -6.21
CA ARG A 535 -44.09 -15.37 -7.26
C ARG A 535 -43.37 -16.60 -6.71
N ALA A 536 -42.77 -16.53 -5.53
CA ALA A 536 -42.11 -17.66 -4.88
C ALA A 536 -43.11 -18.78 -4.51
N GLU A 537 -44.27 -18.43 -3.94
CA GLU A 537 -45.37 -19.35 -3.63
C GLU A 537 -45.88 -20.06 -4.90
N GLU A 538 -46.05 -19.33 -6.02
CA GLU A 538 -46.39 -19.94 -7.32
C GLU A 538 -45.29 -20.88 -7.86
N TRP A 539 -44.02 -20.51 -7.68
CA TRP A 539 -42.88 -21.29 -8.17
C TRP A 539 -42.72 -22.59 -7.37
N GLN A 540 -42.90 -22.52 -6.04
CA GLN A 540 -42.94 -23.71 -5.16
C GLN A 540 -44.08 -24.64 -5.55
N ARG A 541 -45.31 -24.14 -5.75
CA ARG A 541 -46.44 -24.98 -6.17
C ARG A 541 -46.20 -25.68 -7.52
N LYS A 542 -45.59 -24.98 -8.49
CA LYS A 542 -45.19 -25.55 -9.79
C LYS A 542 -44.03 -26.56 -9.66
N ALA A 543 -43.11 -26.36 -8.72
CA ALA A 543 -42.04 -27.30 -8.41
C ALA A 543 -42.58 -28.59 -7.76
N GLU A 544 -43.48 -28.49 -6.80
CA GLU A 544 -44.14 -29.65 -6.18
C GLU A 544 -44.98 -30.45 -7.19
N GLU A 545 -45.76 -29.79 -8.06
CA GLU A 545 -46.49 -30.46 -9.14
C GLU A 545 -45.54 -31.21 -10.10
N ARG A 546 -44.39 -30.61 -10.45
CA ARG A 546 -43.37 -31.27 -11.29
C ARG A 546 -42.75 -32.48 -10.59
N THR A 547 -42.40 -32.34 -9.31
CA THR A 547 -41.81 -33.43 -8.51
C THR A 547 -42.81 -34.58 -8.37
N ARG A 548 -44.09 -34.27 -8.10
CA ARG A 548 -45.16 -35.27 -8.01
C ARG A 548 -45.38 -35.99 -9.34
N ARG A 549 -45.49 -35.27 -10.46
CA ARG A 549 -45.60 -35.90 -11.80
C ARG A 549 -44.39 -36.76 -12.13
N PHE A 550 -43.18 -36.31 -11.82
CA PHE A 550 -41.95 -37.09 -12.04
C PHE A 550 -41.95 -38.38 -11.21
N THR A 551 -42.28 -38.32 -9.92
CA THR A 551 -42.39 -39.52 -9.08
C THR A 551 -43.48 -40.49 -9.54
N GLU A 552 -44.61 -39.98 -10.05
CA GLU A 552 -45.71 -40.80 -10.56
C GLU A 552 -45.38 -41.44 -11.93
N GLU A 553 -44.64 -40.75 -12.81
CA GLU A 553 -44.07 -41.33 -14.03
C GLU A 553 -43.01 -42.39 -13.74
N GLN A 554 -42.11 -42.15 -12.77
CA GLN A 554 -41.12 -43.14 -12.34
C GLN A 554 -41.81 -44.39 -11.78
N ARG A 555 -42.88 -44.23 -10.98
CA ARG A 555 -43.66 -45.36 -10.47
C ARG A 555 -44.33 -46.16 -11.59
N LYS A 556 -44.94 -45.49 -12.58
CA LYS A 556 -45.53 -46.15 -13.75
C LYS A 556 -44.49 -46.87 -14.61
N ARG A 557 -43.29 -46.29 -14.80
CA ARG A 557 -42.18 -46.95 -15.51
C ARG A 557 -41.66 -48.16 -14.74
N ALA A 558 -41.57 -48.08 -13.41
CA ALA A 558 -41.21 -49.22 -12.57
C ALA A 558 -42.26 -50.34 -12.60
N GLU A 559 -43.56 -50.00 -12.53
CA GLU A 559 -44.67 -50.95 -12.70
C GLU A 559 -44.65 -51.61 -14.09
N GLU A 560 -44.37 -50.86 -15.16
CA GLU A 560 -44.25 -51.40 -16.51
C GLU A 560 -43.02 -52.30 -16.68
N HIS A 561 -41.86 -51.90 -16.16
CA HIS A 561 -40.66 -52.76 -16.13
C HIS A 561 -40.91 -54.05 -15.33
N ALA A 562 -41.61 -53.98 -14.19
CA ALA A 562 -41.99 -55.15 -13.41
C ALA A 562 -42.96 -56.08 -14.17
N ARG A 563 -43.90 -55.53 -14.95
CA ARG A 563 -44.78 -56.33 -15.82
C ARG A 563 -44.01 -57.03 -16.94
N ARG A 564 -43.15 -56.29 -17.65
CA ARG A 564 -42.28 -56.87 -18.70
C ARG A 564 -41.31 -57.92 -18.15
N ALA A 565 -40.80 -57.73 -16.93
CA ALA A 565 -39.96 -58.71 -16.25
C ALA A 565 -40.71 -60.01 -15.89
N ARG A 566 -41.99 -59.91 -15.48
CA ARG A 566 -42.86 -61.08 -15.25
C ARG A 566 -43.15 -61.84 -16.56
N GLU A 567 -43.47 -61.12 -17.63
CA GLU A 567 -43.65 -61.72 -18.98
C GLU A 567 -42.37 -62.40 -19.50
N HIS A 568 -41.19 -61.85 -19.17
CA HIS A 568 -39.90 -62.48 -19.51
C HIS A 568 -39.58 -63.71 -18.65
N ALA A 569 -40.01 -63.74 -17.39
CA ALA A 569 -39.72 -64.84 -16.46
C ALA A 569 -40.40 -66.16 -16.85
N GLU A 570 -41.55 -66.12 -17.51
CA GLU A 570 -42.27 -67.31 -17.99
C GLU A 570 -41.59 -68.02 -19.19
N ARG A 571 -40.47 -67.50 -19.71
CA ARG A 571 -39.87 -67.95 -20.98
C ARG A 571 -38.37 -68.30 -20.93
N ILE A 572 -37.78 -68.50 -19.76
CA ILE A 572 -36.34 -68.81 -19.63
C ILE A 572 -36.11 -70.26 -19.20
N ASN A 573 -35.86 -71.15 -20.17
CA ASN A 573 -35.27 -72.46 -19.93
C ASN A 573 -33.74 -72.35 -19.82
N ILE A 574 -33.17 -72.58 -18.63
CA ILE A 574 -31.71 -72.62 -18.43
C ILE A 574 -31.26 -74.08 -18.29
N ARG A 575 -30.24 -74.48 -19.05
CA ARG A 575 -29.72 -75.86 -19.10
C ARG A 575 -28.33 -75.91 -18.47
N ILE A 576 -28.18 -76.62 -17.35
CA ILE A 576 -26.91 -76.83 -16.65
C ILE A 576 -26.76 -78.32 -16.32
N ASN A 577 -25.58 -78.89 -16.63
CA ASN A 577 -25.17 -80.28 -16.34
C ASN A 577 -26.25 -81.36 -16.58
N ASN A 578 -26.78 -81.41 -17.80
CA ASN A 578 -27.60 -82.50 -18.33
C ASN A 578 -28.88 -82.88 -17.54
N ARG A 579 -29.44 -81.96 -16.75
CA ARG A 579 -30.81 -82.05 -16.25
C ARG A 579 -31.63 -80.84 -16.71
N GLU A 580 -32.87 -81.10 -17.14
CA GLU A 580 -33.88 -80.06 -17.33
C GLU A 580 -34.43 -79.64 -15.97
N TRP A 581 -34.42 -78.34 -15.70
CA TRP A 581 -34.99 -77.76 -14.49
C TRP A 581 -36.18 -76.88 -14.88
N ARG A 582 -37.39 -77.30 -14.51
CA ARG A 582 -38.55 -76.40 -14.47
C ARG A 582 -38.56 -75.70 -13.12
N MET A 583 -38.67 -74.37 -13.15
CA MET A 583 -38.74 -73.52 -11.96
C MET A 583 -40.20 -73.23 -11.65
N ASP A 584 -40.82 -74.10 -10.84
CA ASP A 584 -42.19 -73.89 -10.36
C ASP A 584 -42.17 -72.91 -9.16
N SER A 585 -43.12 -71.96 -9.12
CA SER A 585 -43.10 -70.81 -8.20
C SER A 585 -42.96 -71.18 -6.72
N GLU A 586 -43.63 -72.26 -6.27
CA GLU A 586 -43.56 -72.76 -4.88
C GLU A 586 -42.15 -73.22 -4.45
N ARG A 587 -41.23 -73.41 -5.40
CA ARG A 587 -39.83 -73.77 -5.11
C ARG A 587 -38.94 -72.53 -4.99
N LEU A 588 -39.23 -71.47 -5.73
CA LEU A 588 -38.58 -70.17 -5.58
C LEU A 588 -38.94 -69.52 -4.24
N GLU A 589 -40.21 -69.58 -3.83
CA GLU A 589 -40.62 -69.14 -2.48
C GLU A 589 -39.91 -69.91 -1.38
N ARG A 590 -39.84 -71.25 -1.46
CA ARG A 590 -39.09 -72.05 -0.48
C ARG A 590 -37.60 -71.70 -0.42
N ILE A 591 -36.95 -71.42 -1.56
CA ILE A 591 -35.54 -71.01 -1.57
C ILE A 591 -35.36 -69.60 -0.99
N LEU A 592 -36.28 -68.67 -1.28
CA LEU A 592 -36.27 -67.32 -0.74
C LEU A 592 -36.51 -67.30 0.78
N GLU A 593 -37.45 -68.12 1.25
CA GLU A 593 -37.78 -68.29 2.68
C GLU A 593 -36.62 -68.98 3.43
N GLN A 594 -35.95 -69.96 2.80
CA GLN A 594 -34.75 -70.60 3.36
C GLN A 594 -33.55 -69.64 3.39
N ALA A 595 -33.40 -68.77 2.40
CA ALA A 595 -32.39 -67.71 2.38
C ALA A 595 -32.67 -66.61 3.42
N GLN A 596 -33.93 -66.22 3.62
CA GLN A 596 -34.33 -65.29 4.69
C GLN A 596 -34.10 -65.90 6.07
N ARG A 597 -34.42 -67.18 6.30
CA ARG A 597 -34.07 -67.86 7.56
C ARG A 597 -32.56 -67.86 7.80
N ALA A 598 -31.76 -68.31 6.83
CA ALA A 598 -30.31 -68.34 6.96
C ALA A 598 -29.70 -66.94 7.19
N ALA A 599 -30.26 -65.89 6.58
CA ALA A 599 -29.87 -64.50 6.85
C ALA A 599 -30.24 -64.05 8.27
N SER A 600 -31.45 -64.38 8.76
CA SER A 600 -31.85 -64.06 10.14
C SER A 600 -31.06 -64.82 11.20
N GLU A 601 -30.73 -66.09 10.95
CA GLU A 601 -29.89 -66.91 11.82
C GLU A 601 -28.44 -66.40 11.83
N GLY A 602 -27.91 -65.98 10.68
CA GLY A 602 -26.59 -65.36 10.59
C GLY A 602 -26.49 -64.02 11.35
N VAL A 603 -27.55 -63.20 11.35
CA VAL A 603 -27.60 -61.96 12.14
C VAL A 603 -27.72 -62.24 13.64
N TYR A 604 -28.51 -63.25 14.04
CA TYR A 604 -28.63 -63.63 15.46
C TYR A 604 -27.32 -64.24 16.01
N GLY A 605 -26.68 -65.14 15.26
CA GLY A 605 -25.39 -65.72 15.64
C GLY A 605 -24.25 -64.70 15.69
N ALA A 606 -24.29 -63.66 14.86
CA ALA A 606 -23.35 -62.55 14.93
C ALA A 606 -23.54 -61.68 16.19
N LEU A 607 -24.78 -61.51 16.67
CA LEU A 607 -25.07 -60.82 17.93
C LEU A 607 -24.63 -61.65 19.15
N GLU A 608 -24.91 -62.96 19.15
CA GLU A 608 -24.50 -63.87 20.24
C GLU A 608 -22.95 -63.97 20.34
N ALA A 609 -22.23 -63.96 19.22
CA ALA A 609 -20.77 -63.93 19.20
C ALA A 609 -20.18 -62.63 19.79
N VAL A 610 -20.86 -61.49 19.59
CA VAL A 610 -20.48 -60.20 20.21
C VAL A 610 -20.78 -60.20 21.71
N GLU A 611 -21.90 -60.80 22.13
CA GLU A 611 -22.28 -60.92 23.54
C GLU A 611 -21.33 -61.86 24.33
N GLN A 612 -20.87 -62.96 23.73
CA GLN A 612 -19.82 -63.81 24.30
C GLN A 612 -18.45 -63.11 24.36
N ALA A 613 -18.12 -62.25 23.38
CA ALA A 613 -16.88 -61.47 23.40
C ALA A 613 -16.87 -60.42 24.54
N LEU A 614 -18.03 -59.81 24.84
CA LEU A 614 -18.20 -58.87 25.94
C LEU A 614 -18.14 -59.53 27.32
N ASN A 615 -18.66 -60.75 27.48
CA ASN A 615 -18.63 -61.47 28.77
C ASN A 615 -17.23 -61.98 29.18
N ASN A 616 -16.27 -62.06 28.25
CA ASN A 616 -14.91 -62.57 28.52
C ASN A 616 -13.88 -61.50 28.92
N LEU A 617 -14.27 -60.22 29.04
CA LEU A 617 -13.40 -59.15 29.51
C LEU A 617 -13.71 -58.79 30.98
N HIS A 618 -13.23 -59.62 31.90
CA HIS A 618 -13.18 -59.30 33.34
C HIS A 618 -11.73 -59.37 33.86
N ILE A 619 -11.30 -58.30 34.52
CA ILE A 619 -9.90 -58.08 34.95
C ILE A 619 -9.61 -58.93 36.21
N PRO A 620 -8.60 -59.80 36.22
CA PRO A 620 -8.25 -60.59 37.41
C PRO A 620 -7.38 -59.81 38.42
N VAL A 621 -7.75 -59.91 39.70
CA VAL A 621 -7.04 -59.33 40.86
C VAL A 621 -6.07 -60.39 41.46
N PRO A 622 -4.84 -60.04 41.89
CA PRO A 622 -3.89 -61.01 42.44
C PRO A 622 -4.16 -61.37 43.93
N PRO A 623 -4.07 -62.66 44.34
CA PRO A 623 -4.25 -63.11 45.73
C PRO A 623 -2.93 -63.34 46.52
N PRO A 624 -2.98 -63.48 47.88
CA PRO A 624 -1.80 -63.54 48.77
C PRO A 624 -1.26 -64.97 49.08
N ALA A 625 -0.13 -65.04 49.81
CA ALA A 625 0.74 -66.23 49.96
C ALA A 625 0.63 -67.05 51.27
N PRO A 626 0.97 -68.36 51.24
CA PRO A 626 1.49 -69.15 52.38
C PRO A 626 2.66 -70.14 51.97
N PRO A 627 3.12 -71.13 52.78
CA PRO A 627 3.96 -71.05 53.99
C PRO A 627 5.33 -71.82 53.90
N MET A 628 6.00 -72.04 55.05
CA MET A 628 7.44 -72.39 55.28
C MET A 628 7.95 -73.86 55.05
N PRO A 629 9.29 -74.13 55.10
CA PRO A 629 9.95 -75.36 54.59
C PRO A 629 10.49 -76.36 55.67
N PRO A 630 11.19 -77.44 55.24
CA PRO A 630 12.32 -78.02 55.98
C PRO A 630 13.65 -78.08 55.17
N ALA A 631 14.76 -78.45 55.83
CA ALA A 631 16.15 -78.24 55.38
C ALA A 631 16.86 -79.46 54.75
N GLY A 632 18.01 -79.23 54.08
CA GLY A 632 19.01 -80.28 53.74
C GLY A 632 20.11 -79.88 52.74
N GLU A 633 21.35 -79.69 53.25
CA GLU A 633 22.69 -79.99 52.63
C GLU A 633 23.05 -79.37 51.24
N ALA A 634 24.04 -78.45 51.13
CA ALA A 634 25.50 -78.66 50.91
C ALA A 634 25.85 -79.31 49.52
N ILE A 635 26.85 -78.91 48.71
CA ILE A 635 28.23 -78.39 48.93
C ILE A 635 28.69 -77.51 47.67
N PRO A 636 29.97 -77.04 47.43
CA PRO A 636 30.20 -75.67 46.89
C PRO A 636 31.15 -75.51 45.66
N GLY A 637 31.34 -74.26 45.20
CA GLY A 637 32.36 -73.81 44.21
C GLY A 637 31.80 -73.57 42.79
N THR A 638 32.24 -72.60 41.96
CA THR A 638 33.40 -71.67 41.95
C THR A 638 33.05 -70.41 41.08
N PRO A 639 33.90 -69.35 40.94
CA PRO A 639 33.41 -67.97 40.83
C PRO A 639 33.22 -67.34 39.42
N ILE A 640 32.63 -66.14 39.46
CA ILE A 640 32.26 -65.16 38.42
C ILE A 640 33.47 -64.56 37.66
N PRO A 641 33.30 -64.10 36.41
CA PRO A 641 33.76 -62.74 36.04
C PRO A 641 32.60 -61.84 35.51
N PRO A 642 32.57 -60.53 35.85
CA PRO A 642 31.40 -59.67 35.61
C PRO A 642 31.43 -58.92 34.26
N ALA A 643 30.24 -58.54 33.77
CA ALA A 643 30.05 -57.56 32.71
C ALA A 643 29.98 -56.11 33.29
N PRO A 644 30.34 -55.07 32.52
CA PRO A 644 30.57 -53.72 33.06
C PRO A 644 29.29 -52.93 33.37
N ALA A 645 29.39 -52.03 34.35
CA ALA A 645 28.30 -51.18 34.82
C ALA A 645 28.16 -49.87 34.02
N THR A 646 26.94 -49.35 33.96
CA THR A 646 26.60 -48.01 33.47
C THR A 646 27.06 -46.90 34.44
N PRO A 647 27.42 -45.69 33.94
CA PRO A 647 27.75 -44.55 34.79
C PRO A 647 26.48 -43.88 35.37
N PRO A 648 26.56 -43.27 36.57
CA PRO A 648 25.41 -42.67 37.25
C PRO A 648 25.18 -41.19 36.94
N VAL A 649 23.97 -40.74 37.27
CA VAL A 649 23.45 -39.36 37.19
C VAL A 649 24.22 -38.39 38.10
N VAL A 650 24.42 -37.15 37.63
CA VAL A 650 24.87 -36.01 38.45
C VAL A 650 23.68 -35.08 38.74
N ALA A 651 23.52 -34.70 40.02
CA ALA A 651 22.51 -33.77 40.52
C ALA A 651 23.08 -32.33 40.63
N PRO A 652 22.24 -31.27 40.77
CA PRO A 652 22.61 -29.92 40.37
C PRO A 652 23.46 -29.14 41.38
N ILE A 653 24.21 -28.17 40.87
CA ILE A 653 24.95 -27.15 41.64
C ILE A 653 24.01 -25.97 41.96
N PRO A 654 23.99 -25.43 43.20
CA PRO A 654 23.15 -24.29 43.56
C PRO A 654 23.69 -22.96 42.99
N PRO A 655 22.82 -21.95 42.75
CA PRO A 655 23.22 -20.67 42.16
C PRO A 655 24.00 -19.78 43.14
N ALA A 656 25.03 -19.11 42.63
CA ALA A 656 25.73 -18.02 43.31
C ALA A 656 24.94 -16.69 43.17
N PRO A 657 25.05 -15.74 44.12
CA PRO A 657 24.26 -14.52 44.11
C PRO A 657 24.71 -13.52 43.04
N ALA A 658 23.74 -12.79 42.47
CA ALA A 658 23.98 -11.80 41.43
C ALA A 658 24.77 -10.58 41.95
N THR A 659 25.83 -10.22 41.25
CA THR A 659 26.51 -8.91 41.36
C THR A 659 25.79 -7.86 40.50
N PRO A 660 25.55 -6.64 41.00
CA PRO A 660 24.85 -5.60 40.25
C PRO A 660 25.70 -5.05 39.07
N PRO A 661 25.07 -4.54 38.00
CA PRO A 661 25.79 -4.00 36.85
C PRO A 661 26.50 -2.69 37.20
N VAL A 662 27.76 -2.57 36.75
CA VAL A 662 28.56 -1.35 36.88
C VAL A 662 28.17 -0.37 35.78
N VAL A 663 27.69 0.81 36.19
CA VAL A 663 27.44 1.94 35.28
C VAL A 663 28.79 2.52 34.85
N VAL A 664 29.08 2.52 33.55
CA VAL A 664 30.24 3.20 32.97
C VAL A 664 29.85 4.66 32.67
N PRO A 665 30.53 5.68 33.24
CA PRO A 665 30.15 7.07 33.02
C PRO A 665 30.56 7.57 31.63
N ILE A 666 29.62 8.23 30.95
CA ILE A 666 29.90 9.06 29.77
C ILE A 666 30.65 10.32 30.23
N PRO A 667 31.82 10.66 29.67
CA PRO A 667 32.49 11.93 29.97
C PRO A 667 31.75 13.11 29.31
N PRO A 668 31.61 14.25 30.00
CA PRO A 668 30.84 15.38 29.49
C PRO A 668 31.55 16.11 28.36
N ALA A 669 30.80 16.46 27.31
CA ALA A 669 31.23 17.46 26.35
C ALA A 669 31.31 18.85 27.02
N SER A 670 32.30 19.65 26.64
CA SER A 670 32.35 21.09 26.94
C SER A 670 33.11 21.82 25.82
N PRO A 671 32.74 23.08 25.54
CA PRO A 671 32.95 23.71 24.23
C PRO A 671 34.28 24.48 24.15
N ILE A 672 34.67 24.96 22.96
CA ILE A 672 35.12 26.36 22.68
C ILE A 672 35.69 26.57 21.25
N GLU A 673 35.21 27.65 20.61
CA GLU A 673 35.83 28.58 19.64
C GLU A 673 36.26 28.23 18.20
N HIS A 674 36.34 29.34 17.44
CA HIS A 674 36.68 29.51 16.04
C HIS A 674 38.20 29.56 15.78
N SER A 675 38.60 29.09 14.60
CA SER A 675 39.72 29.58 13.77
C SER A 675 39.52 28.93 12.39
N GLU A 676 39.32 29.64 11.27
CA GLU A 676 40.27 30.56 10.62
C GLU A 676 41.68 29.96 10.47
N GLU A 677 41.91 29.24 9.37
CA GLU A 677 43.20 29.32 8.65
C GLU A 677 43.03 28.96 7.17
N GLU A 678 43.47 29.85 6.29
CA GLU A 678 43.59 29.65 4.85
C GLU A 678 44.88 28.87 4.54
N VAL A 679 44.89 27.98 3.55
CA VAL A 679 46.12 27.68 2.78
C VAL A 679 45.79 27.53 1.30
N ASN A 680 46.31 28.47 0.50
CA ASN A 680 46.34 28.44 -0.96
C ASN A 680 47.24 27.32 -1.51
N HIS A 681 46.86 26.76 -2.67
CA HIS A 681 47.69 26.45 -3.86
C HIS A 681 46.72 25.84 -4.91
N GLU A 682 46.47 26.36 -6.12
CA GLU A 682 47.37 26.92 -7.16
C GLU A 682 48.54 25.96 -7.46
N GLN A 683 48.77 25.45 -8.68
CA GLN A 683 48.15 25.68 -10.00
C GLN A 683 48.64 24.58 -10.99
N GLU A 684 48.26 24.69 -12.27
CA GLU A 684 48.84 24.03 -13.47
C GLU A 684 48.46 22.54 -13.68
N ASP A 685 47.69 22.15 -14.71
CA ASP A 685 47.73 22.34 -16.18
C ASP A 685 48.52 21.25 -16.92
N SER A 686 47.83 20.46 -17.75
CA SER A 686 48.19 20.24 -19.17
C SER A 686 47.20 19.30 -19.92
N ASP A 687 46.24 19.91 -20.62
CA ASP A 687 46.15 19.93 -22.10
C ASP A 687 46.12 18.66 -23.00
N LEU A 688 45.23 18.73 -24.04
CA LEU A 688 45.18 18.01 -25.34
C LEU A 688 44.75 16.51 -25.29
N ASP A 689 44.17 15.82 -26.28
CA ASP A 689 43.48 16.07 -27.58
C ASP A 689 42.81 14.72 -28.02
N ALA A 690 41.82 14.58 -28.93
CA ALA A 690 40.79 15.45 -29.51
C ALA A 690 39.73 14.62 -30.30
N ALA A 691 38.52 15.18 -30.48
CA ALA A 691 37.49 14.94 -31.53
C ALA A 691 37.23 13.53 -32.18
N GLY A 692 35.96 13.09 -32.16
CA GLY A 692 35.28 12.69 -33.43
C GLY A 692 34.40 11.41 -33.51
N ARG A 693 33.08 11.63 -33.63
CA ARG A 693 32.03 10.83 -34.36
C ARG A 693 31.52 9.47 -33.84
N GLU A 694 30.27 9.52 -33.36
CA GLU A 694 29.04 8.82 -33.80
C GLU A 694 29.01 7.32 -34.26
N GLU A 695 27.96 6.64 -33.76
CA GLU A 695 27.23 5.44 -34.24
C GLU A 695 27.94 4.06 -34.30
N GLU A 696 27.62 3.17 -33.34
CA GLU A 696 26.65 2.05 -33.52
C GLU A 696 26.50 1.21 -32.21
N LYS A 697 25.33 0.62 -31.98
CA LYS A 697 25.09 -0.40 -30.92
C LYS A 697 25.22 -1.81 -31.50
N PRO A 698 25.97 -2.70 -30.84
CA PRO A 698 25.62 -4.12 -30.79
C PRO A 698 25.45 -4.66 -29.36
N ALA A 699 24.96 -5.90 -29.27
CA ALA A 699 24.46 -6.54 -28.05
C ALA A 699 25.58 -7.29 -27.25
N PRO A 700 25.27 -8.08 -26.18
CA PRO A 700 26.15 -8.23 -25.01
C PRO A 700 27.46 -8.97 -25.27
N VAL A 701 28.52 -8.52 -24.60
CA VAL A 701 29.86 -9.12 -24.63
C VAL A 701 30.00 -10.16 -23.53
N ALA A 702 30.58 -11.33 -23.86
CA ALA A 702 30.88 -12.38 -22.90
C ALA A 702 31.99 -11.95 -21.92
N ALA A 703 31.89 -12.38 -20.65
CA ALA A 703 32.86 -12.05 -19.61
C ALA A 703 34.27 -12.59 -19.95
N ASN A 704 35.30 -11.78 -19.66
CA ASN A 704 36.69 -12.14 -19.88
C ASN A 704 37.28 -12.74 -18.58
N PRO A 705 37.65 -14.04 -18.53
CA PRO A 705 38.07 -14.70 -17.30
C PRO A 705 39.35 -14.11 -16.68
N GLU A 706 40.18 -13.41 -17.46
CA GLU A 706 41.36 -12.71 -16.93
C GLU A 706 40.97 -11.53 -16.02
N GLN A 707 39.88 -10.82 -16.32
CA GLN A 707 39.41 -9.69 -15.50
C GLN A 707 38.77 -10.16 -14.18
N GLU A 708 38.04 -11.27 -14.21
CA GLU A 708 37.46 -11.86 -12.99
C GLU A 708 38.55 -12.42 -12.07
N ARG A 709 39.61 -13.01 -12.65
CA ARG A 709 40.81 -13.43 -11.91
C ARG A 709 41.54 -12.27 -11.24
N GLU A 710 41.72 -11.14 -11.91
CA GLU A 710 42.29 -9.93 -11.30
C GLU A 710 41.39 -9.37 -10.18
N ALA A 711 40.07 -9.39 -10.36
CA ALA A 711 39.12 -8.97 -9.34
C ALA A 711 39.19 -9.83 -8.06
N ILE A 712 39.28 -11.17 -8.20
CA ILE A 712 39.41 -12.08 -7.05
C ILE A 712 40.72 -11.84 -6.30
N LEU A 713 41.86 -11.73 -7.02
CA LEU A 713 43.15 -11.44 -6.40
C LEU A 713 43.15 -10.08 -5.66
N LYS A 714 42.45 -9.09 -6.20
CA LYS A 714 42.26 -7.79 -5.53
C LYS A 714 41.40 -7.91 -4.26
N MET A 715 40.34 -8.72 -4.27
CA MET A 715 39.51 -8.96 -3.08
C MET A 715 40.25 -9.71 -1.96
N ILE A 716 41.18 -10.62 -2.30
CA ILE A 716 42.10 -11.23 -1.30
C ILE A 716 43.04 -10.16 -0.73
N ALA A 717 43.64 -9.32 -1.58
CA ALA A 717 44.56 -8.26 -1.15
C ALA A 717 43.89 -7.18 -0.28
N GLU A 718 42.59 -6.91 -0.52
CA GLU A 718 41.77 -6.02 0.30
C GLU A 718 41.17 -6.71 1.55
N GLY A 719 41.43 -8.01 1.75
CA GLY A 719 40.94 -8.78 2.90
C GLY A 719 39.42 -9.00 2.92
N ARG A 720 38.75 -8.85 1.77
CA ARG A 720 37.28 -9.01 1.64
C ARG A 720 36.84 -10.48 1.56
N ILE A 721 37.75 -11.35 1.16
CA ILE A 721 37.58 -12.81 1.12
C ILE A 721 38.84 -13.47 1.69
N THR A 722 38.71 -14.66 2.26
CA THR A 722 39.86 -15.43 2.75
C THR A 722 40.70 -15.97 1.58
N PRO A 723 42.01 -16.25 1.77
CA PRO A 723 42.83 -16.89 0.75
C PRO A 723 42.24 -18.23 0.27
N GLU A 724 41.65 -19.01 1.18
CA GLU A 724 41.03 -20.29 0.89
C GLU A 724 39.76 -20.16 0.03
N GLU A 725 38.93 -19.14 0.27
CA GLU A 725 37.79 -18.80 -0.61
C GLU A 725 38.25 -18.28 -1.97
N GLY A 726 39.32 -17.49 -1.98
CA GLY A 726 39.96 -16.99 -3.19
C GLY A 726 40.44 -18.12 -4.11
N ASP A 727 41.13 -19.12 -3.57
CA ASP A 727 41.61 -20.28 -4.33
C ASP A 727 40.45 -21.09 -4.93
N MET A 728 39.36 -21.31 -4.19
CA MET A 728 38.17 -22.00 -4.72
C MET A 728 37.51 -21.24 -5.89
N LEU A 729 37.44 -19.90 -5.80
CA LEU A 729 36.90 -19.07 -6.89
C LEU A 729 37.81 -19.06 -8.12
N LEU A 730 39.14 -19.10 -7.92
CA LEU A 730 40.12 -19.20 -9.00
C LEU A 730 40.11 -20.57 -9.68
N GLU A 731 39.86 -21.66 -8.95
CA GLU A 731 39.73 -23.01 -9.50
C GLU A 731 38.44 -23.16 -10.32
N ALA A 732 37.33 -22.57 -9.86
CA ALA A 732 36.06 -22.53 -10.59
C ALA A 732 36.15 -21.75 -11.93
N LEU A 733 37.01 -20.74 -12.01
CA LEU A 733 37.28 -19.96 -13.22
C LEU A 733 38.18 -20.66 -14.24
N GLY A 734 38.83 -21.77 -13.86
CA GLY A 734 39.76 -22.52 -14.69
C GLY A 734 39.28 -23.92 -15.11
N SER A 735 38.01 -24.26 -14.88
CA SER A 735 37.40 -25.59 -15.06
C SER A 735 36.51 -25.70 -16.30
#